data_AF-A0A1K2FNJ7-F1
#
_entry.id   AF-A0A1K2FNJ7-F1
#
_cell.length_a   1.000
_cell.length_b   1.000
_cell.length_c   1.000
_cell.angle_alpha   90.00
_cell.angle_beta   90.00
_cell.angle_gamma   90.00
#
_symmetry.space_group_name_H-M   'P 1'
#
loop_
_entity.id
_entity.type
_entity.pdbx_description
1 polymer ?
#
loop_
_entity_poly.entity_id
_entity_poly.type
_entity_poly.pdbx_seq_one_letter_code
_entity_poly.pdbx_strand_id
1 'polypeptide(L)'
;MQNEGKRNTRGTRTGPVPHPSPPMEAPAVPPMPSAPPGVPPQTGSAFLQWLRTPRPEAAPGLWRFGYRPRPQEAGGRVSDRALLTGAVGALVAALLVWSLWVNNLVPHKRILLELVTPRDWWGLEQPSAAITASAVYDSLFATLVLYYFARVGNWKEVLHRYVTDRPQPSRALRAAVLGGLIAWLVAWQGLLSYYKLAASLTPADWLFVPGDPVGTVDRLKILKTVLTLLVLCPFAVAGDWKGLVRDMRRGRSATAEPEVAPPAAGTDWPELQAYGQHAVAERLSEEARSGRMNDVDCARIRRAWASVVADPARLDAFASAVFTDGAGACPHPSGQRDLPSRTTTHDLLTSQVRIGRYADTERTPPVHRAAGAAVDPGTLGTSLLVVGPSGAGKTTRLVRPIAESLALQALAGQAALVMVSVAGTPVGAEEGYDIVIKPGDRTSAYDLDLYGGTDDPDEAAALLADALAGDWSDVELRRAVTVLTQLLGPFRVVHGRYPSVSELRALLDGEPSALDGLKAMLDPHKHPALRRELDARARQAGMPGDVGIVLADRLGCLDRPAFAGFFDTSAEARPFTLRSLDHPLRVRIDLPERAHPEAAQMLGRLVLTQFMAGMAARADRSLFACLVLDDATHAITSGSVRALRRLRDSRAGVVLSLRSLADVPEHLRQPLIAAVGCHAAFSGITTWEGALFAQAWGTEWVETTEVAKHTVFANQPLTRLIHAVRKLGTGKPVTTDAVTVRQVERERWSASELAHGVPAGHAVLSLSSVRGEHAPPLLVDLRG
;
A
#
# COMPACT_ATOMS: atom_id res chain seq x y z
N MET A 1 -58.47 37.12 53.86
CA MET A 1 -57.19 36.83 54.56
C MET A 1 -56.07 37.09 53.57
N GLN A 2 -55.39 38.22 53.79
CA GLN A 2 -54.05 38.69 53.36
C GLN A 2 -53.56 38.43 51.92
N ASN A 3 -53.23 39.42 51.08
CA ASN A 3 -53.49 40.86 51.03
C ASN A 3 -53.21 41.32 49.57
N GLU A 4 -54.11 42.14 49.01
CA GLU A 4 -53.97 43.20 47.98
C GLU A 4 -53.21 42.89 46.65
N GLY A 5 -53.70 43.22 45.46
CA GLY A 5 -54.77 44.13 45.07
C GLY A 5 -54.32 45.10 43.97
N LYS A 6 -54.78 44.84 42.74
CA LYS A 6 -55.18 45.80 41.67
C LYS A 6 -54.14 46.61 40.86
N ARG A 7 -54.20 46.31 39.54
CA ARG A 7 -54.50 47.20 38.37
C ARG A 7 -53.58 48.38 38.00
N ASN A 8 -52.98 48.21 36.82
CA ASN A 8 -52.90 49.09 35.63
C ASN A 8 -52.57 50.60 35.79
N THR A 9 -51.59 51.07 35.00
CA THR A 9 -51.78 52.08 33.94
C THR A 9 -50.61 52.20 32.95
N ARG A 10 -50.99 52.60 31.73
CA ARG A 10 -50.27 52.83 30.45
C ARG A 10 -49.00 53.71 30.44
N GLY A 11 -48.20 53.47 29.38
CA GLY A 11 -47.37 54.45 28.64
C GLY A 11 -45.90 54.44 29.08
N THR A 12 -44.87 54.51 28.24
CA THR A 12 -44.71 54.81 26.81
C THR A 12 -43.23 54.50 26.46
N ARG A 13 -42.96 54.08 25.21
CA ARG A 13 -41.61 53.79 24.67
C ARG A 13 -40.66 55.00 24.73
N THR A 14 -39.37 54.74 24.99
CA THR A 14 -38.17 55.34 24.34
C THR A 14 -36.92 54.54 24.77
N GLY A 15 -36.39 53.62 23.96
CA GLY A 15 -35.14 53.84 23.22
C GLY A 15 -34.10 52.76 23.63
N PRO A 16 -33.31 52.16 22.71
CA PRO A 16 -32.46 51.02 23.01
C PRO A 16 -31.11 51.42 23.62
N VAL A 17 -30.70 50.70 24.66
CA VAL A 17 -29.37 50.78 25.29
C VAL A 17 -28.33 50.15 24.34
N PRO A 18 -27.14 50.74 24.13
CA PRO A 18 -26.14 50.22 23.19
C PRO A 18 -25.48 48.93 23.71
N HIS A 19 -25.28 47.97 22.81
CA HIS A 19 -24.53 46.74 23.06
C HIS A 19 -23.06 47.01 23.39
N PRO A 20 -22.41 46.18 24.23
CA PRO A 20 -20.98 46.26 24.51
C PRO A 20 -20.15 45.80 23.31
N SER A 21 -19.06 46.53 23.06
CA SER A 21 -18.11 46.31 21.96
C SER A 21 -17.42 44.93 22.01
N PRO A 22 -17.12 44.32 20.85
CA PRO A 22 -16.33 43.09 20.76
C PRO A 22 -14.84 43.33 21.08
N PRO A 23 -14.10 42.29 21.51
CA PRO A 23 -12.69 42.41 21.86
C PRO A 23 -11.81 42.72 20.64
N MET A 24 -10.83 43.59 20.88
CA MET A 24 -9.86 44.13 19.95
C MET A 24 -8.95 43.03 19.37
N GLU A 25 -8.96 42.86 18.05
CA GLU A 25 -8.04 41.99 17.30
C GLU A 25 -6.58 42.44 17.52
N ALA A 26 -5.72 41.51 17.93
CA ALA A 26 -4.28 41.69 17.80
C ALA A 26 -3.91 41.70 16.30
N PRO A 27 -2.99 42.56 15.85
CA PRO A 27 -2.61 42.61 14.44
C PRO A 27 -2.01 41.27 14.02
N ALA A 28 -2.65 40.65 13.02
CA ALA A 28 -2.17 39.44 12.38
C ALA A 28 -0.79 39.69 11.75
N VAL A 29 0.20 38.92 12.20
CA VAL A 29 1.51 38.85 11.55
C VAL A 29 1.29 38.18 10.17
N PRO A 30 1.66 38.82 9.04
CA PRO A 30 1.46 38.22 7.73
C PRO A 30 2.33 36.95 7.59
N PRO A 31 1.85 35.92 6.87
CA PRO A 31 2.65 34.73 6.62
C PRO A 31 3.91 35.11 5.84
N MET A 32 5.04 34.63 6.32
CA MET A 32 6.34 34.86 5.68
C MET A 32 6.36 34.19 4.30
N PRO A 33 6.64 34.90 3.20
CA PRO A 33 6.71 34.30 1.87
C PRO A 33 7.91 33.35 1.78
N SER A 34 7.68 32.14 1.27
CA SER A 34 8.68 31.08 1.10
C SER A 34 9.57 31.23 -0.14
N ALA A 35 9.59 32.41 -0.79
CA ALA A 35 10.44 32.66 -1.95
C ALA A 35 10.95 34.11 -1.98
N PRO A 36 12.21 34.34 -2.41
CA PRO A 36 12.73 35.69 -2.64
C PRO A 36 11.98 36.38 -3.80
N PRO A 37 11.72 37.70 -3.72
CA PRO A 37 10.99 38.41 -4.76
C PRO A 37 11.91 38.72 -5.94
N GLY A 38 11.55 38.28 -7.16
CA GLY A 38 12.22 38.75 -8.38
C GLY A 38 12.23 37.83 -9.60
N VAL A 39 11.69 36.61 -9.55
CA VAL A 39 11.59 35.74 -10.74
C VAL A 39 10.13 35.35 -10.95
N PRO A 40 9.48 35.75 -12.05
CA PRO A 40 8.15 35.21 -12.37
C PRO A 40 8.27 33.68 -12.47
N PRO A 41 7.38 32.89 -11.85
CA PRO A 41 7.45 31.44 -11.98
C PRO A 41 7.29 31.11 -13.46
N GLN A 42 8.38 30.69 -14.10
CA GLN A 42 8.29 30.05 -15.39
C GLN A 42 7.52 28.76 -15.13
N THR A 43 6.35 28.57 -15.73
CA THR A 43 5.51 27.38 -15.54
C THR A 43 6.31 26.07 -15.75
N GLY A 44 7.37 26.13 -16.58
CA GLY A 44 8.35 25.06 -16.77
C GLY A 44 9.13 24.66 -15.51
N SER A 45 9.41 25.57 -14.57
CA SER A 45 10.13 25.22 -13.33
C SER A 45 9.31 24.31 -12.41
N ALA A 46 7.99 24.52 -12.33
CA ALA A 46 7.09 23.70 -11.54
C ALA A 46 6.93 22.29 -12.15
N PHE A 47 6.76 22.21 -13.48
CA PHE A 47 6.73 20.94 -14.20
C PHE A 47 8.05 20.16 -14.07
N LEU A 48 9.20 20.82 -14.25
CA LEU A 48 10.51 20.17 -14.10
C LEU A 48 10.75 19.70 -12.66
N GLN A 49 10.27 20.44 -11.66
CA GLN A 49 10.30 20.00 -10.27
C GLN A 49 9.46 18.73 -10.08
N TRP A 50 8.23 18.69 -10.62
CA TRP A 50 7.40 17.48 -10.60
C TRP A 50 8.08 16.30 -11.31
N LEU A 51 8.69 16.52 -12.47
CA LEU A 51 9.36 15.47 -13.24
C LEU A 51 10.54 14.88 -12.46
N ARG A 52 11.35 15.73 -11.82
CA ARG A 52 12.57 15.32 -11.08
C ARG A 52 12.31 14.85 -9.65
N THR A 53 11.08 14.98 -9.14
CA THR A 53 10.74 14.53 -7.78
C THR A 53 10.88 13.00 -7.69
N PRO A 54 11.58 12.47 -6.66
CA PRO A 54 11.80 11.03 -6.53
C PRO A 54 10.48 10.27 -6.28
N ARG A 55 10.39 9.07 -6.87
CA ARG A 55 9.25 8.15 -6.79
C ARG A 55 9.72 6.74 -6.41
N PRO A 56 10.22 6.53 -5.18
CA PRO A 56 10.71 5.22 -4.76
C PRO A 56 9.61 4.16 -4.91
N GLU A 57 9.98 2.92 -5.21
CA GLU A 57 9.05 1.80 -5.14
C GLU A 57 8.56 1.63 -3.70
N ALA A 58 7.26 1.42 -3.56
CA ALA A 58 6.58 1.33 -2.27
C ALA A 58 5.44 0.31 -2.36
N ALA A 59 4.97 -0.15 -1.20
CA ALA A 59 3.82 -1.04 -1.11
C ALA A 59 2.58 -0.41 -1.78
N PRO A 60 1.61 -1.22 -2.27
CA PRO A 60 0.37 -0.70 -2.83
C PRO A 60 -0.32 0.21 -1.82
N GLY A 61 -1.00 1.25 -2.30
CA GLY A 61 -1.67 2.22 -1.44
C GLY A 61 -0.82 3.40 -0.97
N LEU A 62 0.51 3.33 -1.05
CA LEU A 62 1.37 4.47 -0.71
C LEU A 62 1.49 5.44 -1.90
N TRP A 63 1.27 6.72 -1.61
CA TRP A 63 1.57 7.81 -2.53
C TRP A 63 3.07 7.98 -2.70
N ARG A 64 3.59 7.69 -3.90
CA ARG A 64 5.04 7.62 -4.17
C ARG A 64 5.68 8.97 -4.45
N PHE A 65 4.93 9.92 -4.99
CA PHE A 65 5.46 11.22 -5.37
C PHE A 65 5.99 11.98 -4.13
N GLY A 66 7.31 12.14 -4.07
CA GLY A 66 8.00 12.78 -2.95
C GLY A 66 8.05 11.94 -1.66
N TYR A 67 7.71 10.65 -1.74
CA TYR A 67 7.73 9.76 -0.58
C TYR A 67 9.16 9.53 -0.08
N ARG A 68 9.33 9.64 1.24
CA ARG A 68 10.59 9.33 1.93
C ARG A 68 10.32 8.23 2.94
N PRO A 69 10.83 7.00 2.72
CA PRO A 69 10.67 5.91 3.67
C PRO A 69 11.22 6.33 5.03
N ARG A 70 10.39 6.24 6.08
CA ARG A 70 10.90 6.40 7.44
C ARG A 70 11.83 5.22 7.73
N PRO A 71 13.02 5.45 8.32
CA PRO A 71 13.87 4.35 8.77
C PRO A 71 13.05 3.48 9.72
N GLN A 72 12.99 2.17 9.47
CA GLN A 72 12.35 1.23 10.39
C GLN A 72 13.05 1.36 11.75
N GLU A 73 12.38 1.98 12.71
CA GLU A 73 12.76 1.83 14.12
C GLU A 73 12.62 0.35 14.44
N ALA A 74 13.74 -0.35 14.54
CA ALA A 74 13.77 -1.75 14.93
C ALA A 74 13.17 -1.87 16.34
N GLY A 75 11.86 -2.10 16.39
CA GLY A 75 11.12 -2.42 17.61
C GLY A 75 11.79 -3.61 18.27
N GLY A 76 12.19 -3.45 19.53
CA GLY A 76 12.85 -4.50 20.32
C GLY A 76 14.35 -4.32 20.57
N ARG A 77 14.99 -3.24 20.13
CA ARG A 77 16.39 -2.99 20.51
C ARG A 77 16.48 -2.67 22.02
N VAL A 78 17.17 -3.54 22.76
CA VAL A 78 17.57 -3.28 24.15
C VAL A 78 18.27 -1.94 24.20
N SER A 79 17.77 -1.04 25.06
CA SER A 79 18.31 0.32 25.15
C SER A 79 19.82 0.29 25.39
N ASP A 80 20.55 1.19 24.74
CA ASP A 80 22.01 1.28 24.85
C ASP A 80 22.48 1.38 26.31
N ARG A 81 21.67 2.03 27.16
CA ARG A 81 21.91 2.12 28.60
C ARG A 81 21.75 0.77 29.30
N ALA A 82 20.69 0.00 28.98
CA ALA A 82 20.49 -1.32 29.57
C ALA A 82 21.59 -2.33 29.15
N LEU A 83 22.01 -2.28 27.88
CA LEU A 83 23.08 -3.14 27.37
C LEU A 83 24.43 -2.83 28.04
N LEU A 84 24.80 -1.55 28.13
CA LEU A 84 26.07 -1.12 28.75
C LEU A 84 26.06 -1.34 30.27
N THR A 85 24.95 -1.06 30.96
CA THR A 85 24.85 -1.30 32.42
C THR A 85 24.91 -2.79 32.75
N GLY A 86 24.30 -3.66 31.94
CA GLY A 86 24.43 -5.12 32.08
C GLY A 86 25.86 -5.62 31.87
N ALA A 87 26.54 -5.12 30.83
CA ALA A 87 27.93 -5.47 30.53
C ALA A 87 28.90 -5.00 31.64
N VAL A 88 28.81 -3.73 32.04
CA VAL A 88 29.64 -3.16 33.12
C VAL A 88 29.36 -3.85 34.45
N GLY A 89 28.09 -4.12 34.77
CA GLY A 89 27.71 -4.86 35.98
C GLY A 89 28.31 -6.27 36.01
N ALA A 90 28.28 -6.99 34.89
CA ALA A 90 28.90 -8.31 34.77
C ALA A 90 30.43 -8.25 34.91
N LEU A 91 31.09 -7.21 34.38
CA LEU A 91 32.54 -7.02 34.52
C LEU A 91 32.93 -6.73 35.97
N VAL A 92 32.22 -5.82 36.64
CA VAL A 92 32.47 -5.51 38.06
C VAL A 92 32.25 -6.75 38.94
N ALA A 93 31.21 -7.54 38.66
CA ALA A 93 30.97 -8.80 39.36
C ALA A 93 32.09 -9.83 39.10
N ALA A 94 32.57 -9.97 37.86
CA ALA A 94 33.70 -10.84 37.53
C ALA A 94 34.97 -10.42 38.27
N LEU A 95 35.26 -9.11 38.31
CA LEU A 95 36.40 -8.55 39.02
C LEU A 95 36.31 -8.75 40.54
N LEU A 96 35.12 -8.62 41.12
CA LEU A 96 34.89 -8.90 42.54
C LEU A 96 35.12 -10.39 42.86
N VAL A 97 34.53 -11.29 42.08
CA VAL A 97 34.73 -12.74 42.25
C VAL A 97 36.20 -13.11 42.12
N TRP A 98 36.88 -12.55 41.12
CA TRP A 98 38.30 -12.77 40.93
C TRP A 98 39.16 -12.16 42.06
N SER A 99 38.83 -10.97 42.53
CA SER A 99 39.51 -10.34 43.67
C SER A 99 39.38 -11.18 44.95
N LEU A 100 38.20 -11.75 45.21
CA LEU A 100 38.01 -12.67 46.34
C LEU A 100 38.87 -13.95 46.20
N TRP A 101 39.05 -14.45 44.98
CA TRP A 101 39.89 -15.61 44.69
C TRP A 101 41.38 -15.36 44.91
N VAL A 102 41.90 -14.23 44.41
CA VAL A 102 43.32 -13.85 44.52
C VAL A 102 43.69 -13.52 45.96
N ASN A 103 42.80 -12.86 46.71
CA ASN A 103 43.03 -12.47 48.10
C ASN A 103 42.83 -13.61 49.13
N ASN A 104 42.70 -14.86 48.68
CA ASN A 104 42.47 -16.05 49.53
C ASN A 104 41.22 -15.97 50.42
N LEU A 105 40.23 -15.14 50.08
CA LEU A 105 39.01 -14.96 50.87
C LEU A 105 37.99 -16.09 50.67
N VAL A 106 38.21 -16.93 49.67
CA VAL A 106 37.41 -18.14 49.40
C VAL A 106 37.94 -19.28 50.28
N PRO A 107 37.15 -19.76 51.27
CA PRO A 107 37.53 -20.90 52.09
C PRO A 107 37.76 -22.12 51.20
N HIS A 108 38.75 -22.95 51.51
CA HIS A 108 38.95 -24.24 50.86
C HIS A 108 39.28 -24.21 49.36
N LYS A 109 39.72 -23.07 48.82
CA LYS A 109 40.00 -22.91 47.38
C LYS A 109 40.98 -23.94 46.78
N ARG A 110 41.86 -24.50 47.59
CA ARG A 110 42.89 -25.48 47.19
C ARG A 110 42.44 -26.94 47.29
N ILE A 111 41.26 -27.23 47.83
CA ILE A 111 40.81 -28.63 48.04
C ILE A 111 40.85 -29.44 46.74
N LEU A 112 40.36 -28.89 45.62
CA LEU A 112 40.36 -29.60 44.34
C LEU A 112 41.78 -29.86 43.83
N LEU A 113 42.73 -28.98 44.15
CA LEU A 113 44.12 -29.11 43.74
C LEU A 113 44.89 -30.09 44.64
N GLU A 114 44.67 -30.02 45.96
CA GLU A 114 45.24 -30.92 46.97
C GLU A 114 44.71 -32.36 46.86
N LEU A 115 43.52 -32.55 46.28
CA LEU A 115 42.96 -33.88 46.01
C LEU A 115 43.68 -34.61 44.87
N VAL A 116 44.23 -33.86 43.91
CA VAL A 116 44.83 -34.41 42.67
C VAL A 116 46.36 -34.39 42.71
N THR A 117 46.97 -33.62 43.62
CA THR A 117 48.43 -33.47 43.75
C THR A 117 48.98 -34.17 45.00
N PRO A 118 50.24 -34.64 44.98
CA PRO A 118 50.88 -35.25 46.16
C PRO A 118 50.88 -34.31 47.37
N ARG A 119 50.66 -34.85 48.57
CA ARG A 119 50.61 -34.05 49.83
C ARG A 119 51.93 -33.32 50.11
N ASP A 120 53.05 -33.86 49.66
CA ASP A 120 54.40 -33.33 49.89
C ASP A 120 54.68 -32.03 49.09
N TRP A 121 53.81 -31.65 48.17
CA TRP A 121 53.95 -30.44 47.34
C TRP A 121 53.58 -29.14 48.07
N TRP A 122 52.88 -29.23 49.20
CA TRP A 122 52.25 -28.09 49.87
C TRP A 122 52.94 -27.69 51.19
N GLY A 123 54.23 -28.03 51.35
CA GLY A 123 55.09 -27.64 52.47
C GLY A 123 55.73 -26.25 52.34
N LEU A 124 56.67 -25.93 53.24
CA LEU A 124 57.42 -24.65 53.27
C LEU A 124 58.31 -24.46 52.03
N GLU A 125 58.86 -25.56 51.49
CA GLU A 125 59.58 -25.58 50.21
C GLU A 125 58.70 -26.23 49.14
N GLN A 126 58.21 -25.43 48.19
CA GLN A 126 57.35 -25.92 47.12
C GLN A 126 58.18 -26.32 45.90
N PRO A 127 58.05 -27.55 45.38
CA PRO A 127 58.70 -27.92 44.13
C PRO A 127 58.14 -27.10 42.96
N SER A 128 58.94 -26.90 41.91
CA SER A 128 58.52 -26.15 40.70
C SER A 128 57.23 -26.69 40.07
N ALA A 129 56.99 -27.99 40.19
CA ALA A 129 55.75 -28.64 39.76
C ALA A 129 54.50 -28.13 40.52
N ALA A 130 54.61 -27.85 41.83
CA ALA A 130 53.52 -27.34 42.65
C ALA A 130 53.16 -25.88 42.27
N ILE A 131 54.19 -25.06 42.02
CA ILE A 131 54.03 -23.67 41.55
C ILE A 131 53.32 -23.64 40.19
N THR A 132 53.72 -24.54 39.28
CA THR A 132 53.12 -24.68 37.95
C THR A 132 51.66 -25.15 38.05
N ALA A 133 51.37 -26.14 38.88
CA ALA A 133 50.01 -26.64 39.09
C ALA A 133 49.06 -25.57 39.67
N SER A 134 49.53 -24.78 40.64
CA SER A 134 48.75 -23.64 41.16
C SER A 134 48.51 -22.58 40.09
N ALA A 135 49.51 -22.27 39.26
CA ALA A 135 49.36 -21.29 38.18
C ALA A 135 48.36 -21.74 37.10
N VAL A 136 48.35 -23.04 36.78
CA VAL A 136 47.35 -23.66 35.87
C VAL A 136 45.95 -23.59 36.45
N TYR A 137 45.78 -23.96 37.72
CA TYR A 137 44.48 -23.94 38.40
C TYR A 137 43.89 -22.53 38.48
N ASP A 138 44.70 -21.54 38.90
CA ASP A 138 44.27 -20.14 38.96
C ASP A 138 43.91 -19.59 37.57
N SER A 139 44.64 -19.97 36.52
CA SER A 139 44.37 -19.52 35.15
C SER A 139 43.11 -20.15 34.56
N LEU A 140 42.85 -21.43 34.85
CA LEU A 140 41.61 -22.11 34.45
C LEU A 140 40.39 -21.48 35.12
N PHE A 141 40.46 -21.20 36.42
CA PHE A 141 39.39 -20.52 37.13
C PHE A 141 39.14 -19.11 36.58
N ALA A 142 40.20 -18.35 36.30
CA ALA A 142 40.12 -17.04 35.68
C ALA A 142 39.40 -17.09 34.31
N THR A 143 39.75 -18.08 33.50
CA THR A 143 39.15 -18.31 32.18
C THR A 143 37.65 -18.62 32.31
N LEU A 144 37.27 -19.46 33.27
CA LEU A 144 35.89 -19.85 33.53
C LEU A 144 35.04 -18.67 34.00
N VAL A 145 35.55 -17.85 34.93
CA VAL A 145 34.88 -16.63 35.40
C VAL A 145 34.69 -15.65 34.24
N LEU A 146 35.73 -15.37 33.46
CA LEU A 146 35.63 -14.51 32.29
C LEU A 146 34.61 -15.03 31.27
N TYR A 147 34.60 -16.34 30.99
CA TYR A 147 33.66 -16.95 30.06
C TYR A 147 32.21 -16.83 30.54
N TYR A 148 31.95 -17.17 31.80
CA TYR A 148 30.59 -17.12 32.37
C TYR A 148 30.06 -15.68 32.38
N PHE A 149 30.84 -14.72 32.87
CA PHE A 149 30.41 -13.32 32.94
C PHE A 149 30.39 -12.63 31.56
N ALA A 150 31.22 -13.04 30.60
CA ALA A 150 31.11 -12.60 29.21
C ALA A 150 29.76 -13.00 28.59
N ARG A 151 29.28 -14.21 28.90
CA ARG A 151 27.98 -14.73 28.46
C ARG A 151 26.82 -14.01 29.14
N VAL A 152 26.87 -13.83 30.46
CA VAL A 152 25.82 -13.15 31.24
C VAL A 152 25.71 -11.66 30.87
N GLY A 153 26.84 -10.98 30.64
CA GLY A 153 26.88 -9.57 30.27
C GLY A 153 26.59 -9.28 28.79
N ASN A 154 26.28 -10.31 27.98
CA ASN A 154 26.02 -10.21 26.54
C ASN A 154 27.14 -9.45 25.78
N TRP A 155 28.40 -9.65 26.19
CA TRP A 155 29.56 -8.92 25.66
C TRP A 155 29.79 -9.12 24.16
N LYS A 156 29.28 -10.23 23.59
CA LYS A 156 29.26 -10.48 22.14
C LYS A 156 28.47 -9.40 21.38
N GLU A 157 27.31 -9.01 21.89
CA GLU A 157 26.44 -8.00 21.28
C GLU A 157 27.04 -6.59 21.45
N VAL A 158 27.66 -6.33 22.60
CA VAL A 158 28.40 -5.07 22.86
C VAL A 158 29.55 -4.91 21.86
N LEU A 159 30.36 -5.95 21.66
CA LEU A 159 31.44 -5.96 20.69
C LEU A 159 30.92 -5.76 19.26
N HIS A 160 29.84 -6.45 18.90
CA HIS A 160 29.27 -6.35 17.56
C HIS A 160 28.83 -4.90 17.26
N ARG A 161 28.06 -4.33 18.19
CA ARG A 161 27.41 -3.02 18.00
C ARG A 161 28.34 -1.81 18.17
N TYR A 162 29.31 -1.89 19.09
CA TYR A 162 30.20 -0.76 19.37
C TYR A 162 31.53 -0.81 18.62
N VAL A 163 31.98 -2.01 18.20
CA VAL A 163 33.26 -2.21 17.51
C VAL A 163 33.06 -2.60 16.04
N THR A 164 32.28 -3.65 15.72
CA THR A 164 32.26 -4.17 14.33
C THR A 164 31.28 -3.48 13.38
N ASP A 165 30.13 -2.99 13.86
CA ASP A 165 29.07 -2.37 13.01
C ASP A 165 29.36 -0.93 12.60
N ARG A 166 30.54 -0.40 12.92
CA ARG A 166 30.90 0.99 12.64
C ARG A 166 31.73 1.11 11.37
N PRO A 167 31.49 2.15 10.54
CA PRO A 167 32.28 2.39 9.35
C PRO A 167 33.75 2.68 9.69
N GLN A 168 34.67 2.29 8.81
CA GLN A 168 36.09 2.65 8.94
C GLN A 168 36.24 4.18 8.87
N PRO A 169 37.18 4.82 9.60
CA PRO A 169 38.24 4.25 10.44
C PRO A 169 37.84 3.98 11.90
N SER A 170 36.61 4.30 12.29
CA SER A 170 36.19 4.29 13.70
C SER A 170 36.20 2.90 14.35
N ARG A 171 35.95 1.85 13.56
CA ARG A 171 36.07 0.44 13.96
C ARG A 171 37.51 0.05 14.34
N ALA A 172 38.50 0.48 13.54
CA ALA A 172 39.90 0.19 13.80
C ALA A 172 40.40 0.86 15.08
N LEU A 173 40.02 2.12 15.30
CA LEU A 173 40.39 2.90 16.49
C LEU A 173 39.78 2.27 17.77
N ARG A 174 38.49 1.91 17.74
CA ARG A 174 37.81 1.34 18.90
C ARG A 174 38.31 -0.06 19.24
N ALA A 175 38.59 -0.88 18.22
CA ALA A 175 39.24 -2.17 18.42
C ALA A 175 40.65 -2.02 19.03
N ALA A 176 41.41 -0.99 18.63
CA ALA A 176 42.73 -0.70 19.18
C ALA A 176 42.67 -0.23 20.64
N VAL A 177 41.75 0.67 20.99
CA VAL A 177 41.55 1.13 22.37
C VAL A 177 41.12 -0.03 23.26
N LEU A 178 40.17 -0.86 22.81
CA LEU A 178 39.69 -1.99 23.59
C LEU A 178 40.76 -3.08 23.76
N GLY A 179 41.47 -3.43 22.68
CA GLY A 179 42.58 -4.37 22.72
C GLY A 179 43.75 -3.87 23.58
N GLY A 180 44.05 -2.57 23.53
CA GLY A 180 45.06 -1.93 24.37
C GLY A 180 44.69 -1.95 25.86
N LEU A 181 43.44 -1.67 26.20
CA LEU A 181 42.94 -1.71 27.58
C LEU A 181 42.96 -3.14 28.15
N ILE A 182 42.60 -4.13 27.35
CA ILE A 182 42.66 -5.56 27.75
C ILE A 182 44.11 -6.01 27.90
N ALA A 183 45.00 -5.65 26.96
CA ALA A 183 46.43 -5.95 27.07
C ALA A 183 47.06 -5.27 28.30
N TRP A 184 46.64 -4.04 28.62
CA TRP A 184 47.06 -3.30 29.81
C TRP A 184 46.66 -3.99 31.11
N LEU A 185 45.40 -4.42 31.22
CA LEU A 185 44.86 -5.15 32.38
C LEU A 185 45.51 -6.54 32.55
N VAL A 186 45.69 -7.28 31.47
CA VAL A 186 46.23 -8.66 31.50
C VAL A 186 47.73 -8.66 31.78
N ALA A 187 48.50 -7.85 31.06
CA ALA A 187 49.96 -7.92 31.12
C ALA A 187 50.58 -6.98 32.15
N TRP A 188 50.04 -5.77 32.34
CA TRP A 188 50.69 -4.77 33.21
C TRP A 188 50.18 -4.78 34.65
N GLN A 189 48.88 -4.91 34.86
CA GLN A 189 48.29 -4.98 36.21
C GLN A 189 48.39 -6.38 36.85
N GLY A 190 48.80 -7.40 36.08
CA GLY A 190 48.86 -8.79 36.55
C GLY A 190 47.50 -9.31 37.02
N LEU A 191 46.41 -8.73 36.50
CA LEU A 191 45.07 -8.95 36.98
C LEU A 191 44.58 -10.38 36.70
N LEU A 192 45.25 -11.14 35.82
CA LEU A 192 44.93 -12.52 35.51
C LEU A 192 46.22 -13.34 35.56
N SER A 193 46.18 -14.53 36.19
CA SER A 193 47.37 -15.36 36.48
C SER A 193 48.11 -15.92 35.25
N TYR A 194 47.72 -15.56 34.02
CA TYR A 194 48.32 -16.04 32.78
C TYR A 194 49.81 -15.71 32.64
N TYR A 195 50.28 -14.61 33.21
CA TYR A 195 51.71 -14.29 33.23
C TYR A 195 52.50 -15.30 34.07
N LYS A 196 51.96 -15.70 35.23
CA LYS A 196 52.58 -16.71 36.10
C LYS A 196 52.61 -18.08 35.41
N LEU A 197 51.54 -18.42 34.68
CA LEU A 197 51.45 -19.64 33.87
C LEU A 197 52.46 -19.65 32.71
N ALA A 198 52.58 -18.54 31.99
CA ALA A 198 53.56 -18.41 30.90
C ALA A 198 55.00 -18.48 31.42
N ALA A 199 55.27 -17.87 32.58
CA ALA A 199 56.58 -17.93 33.24
C ALA A 199 56.89 -19.32 33.84
N SER A 200 55.88 -20.08 34.27
CA SER A 200 56.09 -21.44 34.81
C SER A 200 56.24 -22.52 33.73
N LEU A 201 55.64 -22.33 32.55
CA LEU A 201 55.74 -23.25 31.41
C LEU A 201 57.00 -23.04 30.57
N THR A 202 57.66 -21.89 30.71
CA THR A 202 58.90 -21.59 29.98
C THR A 202 60.10 -22.21 30.70
N PRO A 203 61.01 -22.89 29.99
CA PRO A 203 62.19 -23.49 30.61
C PRO A 203 63.00 -22.46 31.40
N ALA A 204 63.47 -22.83 32.59
CA ALA A 204 64.20 -21.91 33.47
C ALA A 204 65.44 -21.31 32.79
N ASP A 205 66.13 -22.08 31.93
CA ASP A 205 67.31 -21.65 31.18
C ASP A 205 67.03 -20.53 30.16
N TRP A 206 65.77 -20.38 29.76
CA TRP A 206 65.33 -19.33 28.85
C TRP A 206 65.02 -18.03 29.60
N LEU A 207 64.51 -18.10 30.83
CA LEU A 207 64.13 -16.92 31.59
C LEU A 207 65.24 -16.40 32.51
N PHE A 208 66.03 -17.29 33.09
CA PHE A 208 67.01 -16.98 34.12
C PHE A 208 68.43 -17.13 33.57
N VAL A 209 69.23 -16.08 33.70
CA VAL A 209 70.66 -16.12 33.35
C VAL A 209 71.45 -16.21 34.66
N PRO A 210 72.16 -17.33 34.91
CA PRO A 210 72.91 -17.49 36.16
C PRO A 210 73.98 -16.40 36.29
N GLY A 211 73.92 -15.61 37.38
CA GLY A 211 74.91 -14.58 37.68
C GLY A 211 74.70 -13.22 37.00
N ASP A 212 73.70 -13.06 36.13
CA ASP A 212 73.35 -11.76 35.51
C ASP A 212 71.87 -11.37 35.78
N PRO A 213 71.62 -10.52 36.80
CA PRO A 213 70.27 -10.07 37.13
C PRO A 213 69.68 -9.15 36.05
N VAL A 214 70.51 -8.44 35.26
CA VAL A 214 70.04 -7.52 34.22
C VAL A 214 69.52 -8.31 33.02
N GLY A 215 70.28 -9.30 32.55
CA GLY A 215 69.86 -10.19 31.47
C GLY A 215 68.58 -10.97 31.79
N THR A 216 68.39 -11.39 33.04
CA THR A 216 67.16 -12.06 33.50
C THR A 216 65.94 -11.13 33.39
N VAL A 217 66.06 -9.88 33.83
CA VAL A 217 64.98 -8.89 33.75
C VAL A 217 64.61 -8.57 32.30
N ASP A 218 65.59 -8.48 31.40
CA ASP A 218 65.31 -8.19 30.00
C ASP A 218 64.62 -9.35 29.28
N ARG A 219 64.94 -10.61 29.60
CA ARG A 219 64.22 -11.77 29.06
C ARG A 219 62.78 -11.85 29.55
N LEU A 220 62.52 -11.51 30.82
CA LEU A 220 61.17 -11.38 31.36
C LEU A 220 60.37 -10.25 30.67
N LYS A 221 61.01 -9.11 30.36
CA LYS A 221 60.38 -8.05 29.55
C LYS A 221 60.05 -8.55 28.14
N ILE A 222 60.94 -9.30 27.49
CA ILE A 222 60.68 -9.88 26.16
C ILE A 222 59.47 -10.83 26.22
N LEU A 223 59.42 -11.75 27.17
CA LEU A 223 58.25 -12.64 27.36
C LEU A 223 56.96 -11.84 27.53
N LYS A 224 57.01 -10.77 28.33
CA LYS A 224 55.88 -9.87 28.56
C LYS A 224 55.43 -9.17 27.28
N THR A 225 56.36 -8.72 26.43
CA THR A 225 56.04 -8.09 25.14
C THR A 225 55.47 -9.07 24.12
N VAL A 226 55.90 -10.34 24.14
CA VAL A 226 55.34 -11.38 23.27
C VAL A 226 53.90 -11.69 23.68
N LEU A 227 53.64 -11.79 24.99
CA LEU A 227 52.29 -12.04 25.51
C LEU A 227 51.32 -10.90 25.18
N THR A 228 51.75 -9.64 25.27
CA THR A 228 50.92 -8.49 24.89
C THR A 228 50.59 -8.49 23.40
N LEU A 229 51.55 -8.85 22.54
CA LEU A 229 51.34 -8.94 21.09
C LEU A 229 50.34 -10.05 20.73
N LEU A 230 50.40 -11.18 21.43
CA LEU A 230 49.48 -12.31 21.24
C LEU A 230 48.04 -11.93 21.62
N VAL A 231 47.85 -11.20 22.72
CA VAL A 231 46.53 -10.69 23.15
C VAL A 231 45.98 -9.65 22.18
N LEU A 232 46.83 -8.83 21.56
CA LEU A 232 46.41 -7.77 20.62
C LEU A 232 45.97 -8.33 19.24
N CYS A 233 46.52 -9.48 18.84
CA CYS A 233 46.29 -10.11 17.54
C CYS A 233 44.79 -10.31 17.18
N PRO A 234 43.92 -10.91 18.02
CA PRO A 234 42.50 -11.07 17.70
C PRO A 234 41.75 -9.74 17.53
N PHE A 235 42.17 -8.68 18.23
CA PHE A 235 41.57 -7.35 18.09
C PHE A 235 42.00 -6.66 16.78
N ALA A 236 43.21 -6.91 16.31
CA ALA A 236 43.68 -6.45 15.00
C ALA A 236 42.88 -7.08 13.85
N VAL A 237 42.49 -8.36 14.00
CA VAL A 237 41.63 -9.08 13.05
C VAL A 237 40.20 -8.53 13.07
N ALA A 238 39.59 -8.35 14.26
CA ALA A 238 38.25 -7.80 14.39
C ALA A 238 38.15 -6.33 13.89
N GLY A 239 39.22 -5.55 14.07
CA GLY A 239 39.32 -4.17 13.60
C GLY A 239 39.61 -4.00 12.10
N ASP A 240 39.91 -5.08 11.37
CA ASP A 240 40.38 -5.08 9.97
C ASP A 240 41.39 -3.98 9.65
N TRP A 241 42.46 -3.95 10.44
CA TRP A 241 43.54 -2.99 10.24
C TRP A 241 44.28 -3.21 8.91
N LYS A 242 44.20 -4.42 8.33
CA LYS A 242 44.73 -4.72 6.99
C LYS A 242 43.93 -4.01 5.90
N GLY A 243 42.59 -3.99 5.98
CA GLY A 243 41.70 -3.23 5.10
C GLY A 243 41.99 -1.73 5.17
N LEU A 244 42.11 -1.17 6.37
CA LEU A 244 42.45 0.25 6.58
C LEU A 244 43.79 0.64 5.93
N VAL A 245 44.83 -0.18 6.11
CA VAL A 245 46.15 0.07 5.48
C VAL A 245 46.08 -0.07 3.96
N ARG A 246 45.22 -0.96 3.44
CA ARG A 246 45.00 -1.13 2.00
C ARG A 246 44.25 0.05 1.40
N ASP A 247 43.27 0.61 2.11
CA ASP A 247 42.51 1.78 1.70
C ASP A 247 43.35 3.07 1.77
N MET A 248 44.21 3.21 2.79
CA MET A 248 45.20 4.30 2.83
C MET A 248 46.24 4.21 1.70
N ARG A 249 46.59 2.99 1.25
CA ARG A 249 47.47 2.80 0.09
C ARG A 249 46.74 3.04 -1.23
N ARG A 250 45.45 2.69 -1.34
CA ARG A 250 44.61 2.98 -2.52
C ARG A 250 44.29 4.46 -2.69
N GLY A 251 44.11 5.20 -1.59
CA GLY A 251 43.90 6.66 -1.60
C GLY A 251 45.07 7.47 -2.15
N ARG A 252 46.23 6.84 -2.41
CA ARG A 252 47.40 7.47 -3.03
C ARG A 252 47.60 7.10 -4.52
N SER A 253 46.78 6.21 -5.08
CA SER A 253 46.92 5.72 -6.46
C SER A 253 45.62 5.70 -7.29
N ALA A 254 44.51 6.21 -6.77
CA ALA A 254 43.28 6.35 -7.55
C ALA A 254 43.26 7.69 -8.30
N THR A 255 43.96 7.76 -9.43
CA THR A 255 43.55 8.62 -10.55
C THR A 255 42.24 8.06 -11.07
N ALA A 256 41.26 8.95 -11.26
CA ALA A 256 39.87 8.66 -11.55
C ALA A 256 39.64 7.55 -12.60
N GLU A 257 38.93 6.51 -12.18
CA GLU A 257 38.13 5.65 -13.05
C GLU A 257 36.66 5.96 -12.69
N PRO A 258 35.75 6.18 -13.67
CA PRO A 258 34.41 6.64 -13.36
C PRO A 258 33.62 5.50 -12.72
N GLU A 259 33.43 5.62 -11.41
CA GLU A 259 32.32 4.98 -10.71
C GLU A 259 31.03 5.40 -11.42
N VAL A 260 30.26 4.42 -11.92
CA VAL A 260 28.94 4.66 -12.52
C VAL A 260 28.06 5.25 -11.42
N ALA A 261 28.03 6.59 -11.42
CA ALA A 261 27.10 7.35 -10.61
C ALA A 261 25.67 6.88 -10.94
N PRO A 262 24.74 6.88 -9.97
CA PRO A 262 23.32 6.79 -10.28
C PRO A 262 23.02 7.84 -11.36
N PRO A 263 22.16 7.54 -12.36
CA PRO A 263 21.98 8.38 -13.54
C PRO A 263 21.79 9.82 -13.10
N ALA A 264 22.64 10.69 -13.62
CA ALA A 264 22.73 12.09 -13.23
C ALA A 264 21.33 12.71 -13.23
N ALA A 265 21.03 13.48 -12.18
CA ALA A 265 19.77 14.17 -11.94
C ALA A 265 19.48 15.33 -12.94
N GLY A 266 19.85 15.18 -14.22
CA GLY A 266 19.80 16.22 -15.24
C GLY A 266 19.32 15.80 -16.63
N THR A 267 19.11 14.51 -16.90
CA THR A 267 18.50 14.05 -18.17
C THR A 267 17.01 13.80 -17.98
N ASP A 268 16.18 14.69 -18.51
CA ASP A 268 14.71 14.63 -18.37
C ASP A 268 14.10 13.47 -19.20
N TRP A 269 14.83 12.94 -20.19
CA TRP A 269 14.41 11.86 -21.11
C TRP A 269 15.53 10.80 -21.33
N PRO A 270 15.91 10.04 -20.29
CA PRO A 270 17.01 9.08 -20.38
C PRO A 270 16.70 7.92 -21.33
N GLU A 271 15.42 7.53 -21.47
CA GLU A 271 15.04 6.42 -22.33
C GLU A 271 15.28 6.72 -23.81
N LEU A 272 15.00 7.95 -24.26
CA LEU A 272 15.23 8.37 -25.66
C LEU A 272 16.73 8.45 -25.98
N GLN A 273 17.53 8.96 -25.04
CA GLN A 273 18.98 9.05 -25.21
C GLN A 273 19.64 7.67 -25.27
N ALA A 274 19.16 6.71 -24.46
CA ALA A 274 19.65 5.33 -24.50
C ALA A 274 19.44 4.65 -25.87
N TYR A 275 18.43 5.08 -26.63
CA TYR A 275 18.13 4.62 -27.99
C TYR A 275 18.73 5.52 -29.09
N GLY A 276 19.64 6.44 -28.74
CA GLY A 276 20.31 7.33 -29.69
C GLY A 276 19.46 8.49 -30.22
N GLN A 277 18.24 8.69 -29.72
CA GLN A 277 17.33 9.77 -30.15
C GLN A 277 17.60 11.08 -29.41
N HIS A 278 18.85 11.56 -29.48
CA HIS A 278 19.31 12.75 -28.76
C HIS A 278 18.59 14.04 -29.21
N ALA A 279 18.35 14.21 -30.51
CA ALA A 279 17.69 15.40 -31.04
C ALA A 279 16.22 15.51 -30.60
N VAL A 280 15.51 14.38 -30.57
CA VAL A 280 14.13 14.30 -30.06
C VAL A 280 14.09 14.59 -28.56
N ALA A 281 15.03 14.02 -27.80
CA ALA A 281 15.15 14.26 -26.36
C ALA A 281 15.43 15.75 -26.05
N GLU A 282 16.34 16.41 -26.78
CA GLU A 282 16.63 17.84 -26.61
C GLU A 282 15.43 18.72 -26.93
N ARG A 283 14.70 18.41 -28.02
CA ARG A 283 13.47 19.13 -28.37
C ARG A 283 12.44 19.08 -27.24
N LEU A 284 12.21 17.90 -26.66
CA LEU A 284 11.28 17.72 -25.55
C LEU A 284 11.76 18.39 -24.26
N SER A 285 13.06 18.35 -23.98
CA SER A 285 13.64 19.07 -22.84
C SER A 285 13.52 20.59 -23.00
N GLU A 286 13.61 21.13 -24.21
CA GLU A 286 13.35 22.54 -24.48
C GLU A 286 11.89 22.92 -24.22
N GLU A 287 10.94 22.11 -24.70
CA GLU A 287 9.50 22.30 -24.44
C GLU A 287 9.20 22.27 -22.93
N ALA A 288 9.81 21.34 -22.18
CA ALA A 288 9.70 21.27 -20.73
C ALA A 288 10.25 22.54 -20.03
N ARG A 289 11.45 23.00 -20.42
CA ARG A 289 12.06 24.23 -19.88
C ARG A 289 11.23 25.47 -20.20
N SER A 290 10.66 25.54 -21.39
CA SER A 290 9.80 26.66 -21.84
C SER A 290 8.42 26.70 -21.18
N GLY A 291 8.03 25.64 -20.45
CA GLY A 291 6.72 25.54 -19.80
C GLY A 291 5.55 25.23 -20.73
N ARG A 292 5.84 24.77 -21.97
CA ARG A 292 4.82 24.36 -22.94
C ARG A 292 4.37 22.90 -22.77
N MET A 293 5.09 22.11 -21.97
CA MET A 293 4.78 20.72 -21.65
C MET A 293 4.13 20.60 -20.27
N ASN A 294 3.05 19.82 -20.19
CA ASN A 294 2.42 19.43 -18.92
C ASN A 294 2.71 17.95 -18.57
N ASP A 295 2.20 17.50 -17.42
CA ASP A 295 2.32 16.13 -16.94
C ASP A 295 1.61 15.10 -17.83
N VAL A 296 0.46 15.46 -18.41
CA VAL A 296 -0.31 14.63 -19.36
C VAL A 296 0.49 14.41 -20.64
N ASP A 297 1.09 15.46 -21.21
CA ASP A 297 1.93 15.40 -22.40
C ASP A 297 3.15 14.52 -22.17
N CYS A 298 3.82 14.68 -21.02
CA CYS A 298 4.95 13.85 -20.64
C CYS A 298 4.56 12.37 -20.56
N ALA A 299 3.44 12.05 -19.89
CA ALA A 299 2.92 10.70 -19.80
C ALA A 299 2.52 10.14 -21.18
N ARG A 300 1.89 10.96 -22.03
CA ARG A 300 1.48 10.62 -23.40
C ARG A 300 2.65 10.29 -24.30
N ILE A 301 3.69 11.13 -24.29
CA ILE A 301 4.89 10.94 -25.09
C ILE A 301 5.66 9.71 -24.61
N ARG A 302 5.78 9.49 -23.29
CA ARG A 302 6.37 8.26 -22.73
C ARG A 302 5.58 7.01 -23.14
N ARG A 303 4.25 7.10 -23.16
CA ARG A 303 3.38 6.00 -23.60
C ARG A 303 3.53 5.72 -25.09
N ALA A 304 3.57 6.76 -25.93
CA ALA A 304 3.83 6.65 -27.36
C ALA A 304 5.22 6.04 -27.62
N TRP A 305 6.24 6.48 -26.89
CA TRP A 305 7.59 5.91 -26.95
C TRP A 305 7.61 4.42 -26.58
N ALA A 306 6.88 4.00 -25.54
CA ALA A 306 6.76 2.58 -25.20
C ALA A 306 6.14 1.75 -26.34
N SER A 307 5.27 2.34 -27.16
CA SER A 307 4.75 1.67 -28.37
C SER A 307 5.77 1.59 -29.50
N VAL A 308 6.67 2.58 -29.64
CA VAL A 308 7.81 2.54 -30.59
C VAL A 308 8.83 1.48 -30.19
N VAL A 309 9.08 1.32 -28.89
CA VAL A 309 9.96 0.25 -28.39
C VAL A 309 9.38 -1.13 -28.70
N ALA A 310 8.05 -1.29 -28.63
CA ALA A 310 7.38 -2.54 -28.99
C ALA A 310 7.35 -2.77 -30.52
N ASP A 311 7.25 -1.70 -31.31
CA ASP A 311 7.19 -1.72 -32.77
C ASP A 311 8.08 -0.61 -33.37
N PRO A 312 9.35 -0.92 -33.68
CA PRO A 312 10.33 0.06 -34.17
C PRO A 312 9.96 0.73 -35.48
N ALA A 313 9.04 0.16 -36.28
CA ALA A 313 8.57 0.78 -37.52
C ALA A 313 7.88 2.14 -37.30
N ARG A 314 7.44 2.42 -36.07
CA ARG A 314 6.77 3.68 -35.69
C ARG A 314 7.73 4.82 -35.36
N LEU A 315 9.04 4.56 -35.34
CA LEU A 315 10.06 5.52 -34.90
C LEU A 315 10.06 6.81 -35.73
N ASP A 316 10.02 6.70 -37.05
CA ASP A 316 10.09 7.87 -37.94
C ASP A 316 8.85 8.77 -37.80
N ALA A 317 7.66 8.15 -37.68
CA ALA A 317 6.41 8.86 -37.44
C ALA A 317 6.42 9.58 -36.08
N PHE A 318 6.91 8.90 -35.04
CA PHE A 318 7.05 9.49 -33.71
C PHE A 318 8.03 10.67 -33.69
N ALA A 319 9.23 10.50 -34.26
CA ALA A 319 10.22 11.56 -34.32
C ALA A 319 9.69 12.78 -35.10
N SER A 320 9.07 12.54 -36.26
CA SER A 320 8.48 13.59 -37.09
C SER A 320 7.38 14.36 -36.35
N ALA A 321 6.50 13.66 -35.62
CA ALA A 321 5.47 14.29 -34.80
C ALA A 321 6.07 15.15 -33.68
N VAL A 322 7.11 14.68 -32.99
CA VAL A 322 7.79 15.46 -31.93
C VAL A 322 8.51 16.69 -32.49
N PHE A 323 9.13 16.60 -33.67
CA PHE A 323 9.76 17.77 -34.29
C PHE A 323 8.72 18.82 -34.72
N THR A 324 7.56 18.38 -35.21
CA THR A 324 6.50 19.27 -35.70
C THR A 324 5.72 19.90 -34.53
N ASP A 325 5.22 19.07 -33.62
CA ASP A 325 4.24 19.47 -32.60
C ASP A 325 4.85 19.62 -31.19
N GLY A 326 6.11 19.22 -30.99
CA GLY A 326 6.79 19.29 -29.70
C GLY A 326 6.06 18.51 -28.61
N ALA A 327 5.71 19.18 -27.52
CA ALA A 327 4.94 18.58 -26.42
C ALA A 327 3.51 18.17 -26.82
N GLY A 328 2.97 18.73 -27.91
CA GLY A 328 1.64 18.39 -28.43
C GLY A 328 1.58 17.07 -29.22
N ALA A 329 2.73 16.43 -29.46
CA ALA A 329 2.81 15.23 -30.28
C ALA A 329 1.95 14.06 -29.75
N CYS A 330 1.56 13.19 -30.68
CA CYS A 330 0.75 12.00 -30.44
C CYS A 330 -0.56 12.32 -29.68
N PRO A 331 -1.39 13.26 -30.16
CA PRO A 331 -2.55 13.75 -29.41
C PRO A 331 -3.60 12.66 -29.21
N HIS A 332 -4.37 12.81 -28.13
CA HIS A 332 -5.60 12.05 -27.93
C HIS A 332 -6.63 12.39 -29.03
N PRO A 333 -7.55 11.48 -29.42
CA PRO A 333 -8.55 11.76 -30.46
C PRO A 333 -9.39 13.02 -30.24
N SER A 334 -9.63 13.41 -28.98
CA SER A 334 -10.34 14.65 -28.63
C SER A 334 -9.52 15.93 -28.82
N GLY A 335 -8.21 15.84 -29.08
CA GLY A 335 -7.29 16.97 -29.18
C GLY A 335 -7.00 17.70 -27.85
N GLN A 336 -7.67 17.32 -26.75
CA GLN A 336 -7.46 17.93 -25.44
C GLN A 336 -6.11 17.49 -24.85
N ARG A 337 -5.40 18.44 -24.22
CA ARG A 337 -4.12 18.20 -23.54
C ARG A 337 -4.24 18.19 -22.00
N ASP A 338 -5.42 18.54 -21.47
CA ASP A 338 -5.73 18.53 -20.05
C ASP A 338 -7.25 18.48 -19.83
N LEU A 339 -7.68 18.22 -18.60
CA LEU A 339 -9.07 18.36 -18.17
C LEU A 339 -9.41 19.83 -17.87
N PRO A 340 -10.69 20.24 -18.02
CA PRO A 340 -11.13 21.61 -17.71
C PRO A 340 -10.87 22.04 -16.26
N SER A 341 -10.94 21.11 -15.32
CA SER A 341 -10.67 21.35 -13.91
C SER A 341 -10.11 20.09 -13.26
N ARG A 342 -9.09 20.23 -12.42
CA ARG A 342 -8.56 19.17 -11.56
C ARG A 342 -8.86 19.49 -10.10
N THR A 343 -9.27 18.48 -9.33
CA THR A 343 -9.63 18.61 -7.92
C THR A 343 -8.62 17.98 -6.98
N THR A 344 -7.85 17.01 -7.48
CA THR A 344 -6.95 16.19 -6.66
C THR A 344 -5.53 16.22 -7.20
N THR A 345 -4.55 15.82 -6.38
CA THR A 345 -3.16 15.65 -6.82
C THR A 345 -2.98 14.30 -7.52
N HIS A 346 -2.42 14.34 -8.73
CA HIS A 346 -2.17 13.18 -9.59
C HIS A 346 -0.68 13.06 -9.93
N ASP A 347 -0.22 11.83 -10.15
CA ASP A 347 1.12 11.53 -10.63
C ASP A 347 1.02 10.54 -11.79
N LEU A 348 0.93 11.08 -13.01
CA LEU A 348 0.72 10.29 -14.23
C LEU A 348 1.92 9.42 -14.62
N LEU A 349 3.11 9.67 -14.06
CA LEU A 349 4.27 8.79 -14.25
C LEU A 349 4.13 7.46 -13.52
N THR A 350 3.48 7.46 -12.36
CA THR A 350 3.15 6.24 -11.61
C THR A 350 1.68 5.84 -11.79
N SER A 351 0.93 6.61 -12.57
CA SER A 351 -0.53 6.48 -12.74
C SER A 351 -1.28 6.51 -11.39
N GLN A 352 -0.74 7.21 -10.39
CA GLN A 352 -1.32 7.30 -9.05
C GLN A 352 -2.22 8.54 -8.92
N VAL A 353 -3.30 8.39 -8.15
CA VAL A 353 -4.06 9.51 -7.57
C VAL A 353 -3.97 9.48 -6.05
N ARG A 354 -3.74 10.63 -5.44
CA ARG A 354 -3.73 10.76 -3.98
C ARG A 354 -5.15 10.94 -3.47
N ILE A 355 -5.71 9.92 -2.84
CA ILE A 355 -7.07 9.94 -2.27
C ILE A 355 -7.11 10.55 -0.86
N GLY A 356 -5.99 10.61 -0.16
CA GLY A 356 -5.96 11.10 1.22
C GLY A 356 -4.63 10.91 1.92
N ARG A 357 -4.70 10.75 3.24
CA ARG A 357 -3.53 10.51 4.10
C ARG A 357 -3.83 9.43 5.13
N TYR A 358 -2.92 8.48 5.30
CA TYR A 358 -3.05 7.48 6.36
C TYR A 358 -2.94 8.11 7.74
N ALA A 359 -3.77 7.64 8.68
CA ALA A 359 -3.77 8.13 10.05
C ALA A 359 -2.45 7.84 10.77
N ASP A 360 -2.00 8.77 11.62
CA ASP A 360 -0.81 8.60 12.46
C ASP A 360 -1.20 7.93 13.79
N THR A 361 -1.57 6.66 13.71
CA THR A 361 -1.98 5.84 14.86
C THR A 361 -1.00 4.70 15.09
N GLU A 362 -0.94 4.19 16.32
CA GLU A 362 -0.07 3.05 16.66
C GLU A 362 -0.33 1.83 15.76
N ARG A 363 -1.60 1.63 15.41
CA ARG A 363 -2.09 0.57 14.53
C ARG A 363 -1.60 0.66 13.09
N THR A 364 -1.29 1.87 12.62
CA THR A 364 -0.78 2.06 11.26
C THR A 364 0.71 1.71 11.23
N PRO A 365 1.17 0.86 10.29
CA PRO A 365 2.58 0.52 10.17
C PRO A 365 3.44 1.79 10.02
N PRO A 366 4.65 1.87 10.62
CA PRO A 366 5.47 3.08 10.60
C PRO A 366 5.75 3.66 9.21
N VAL A 367 5.80 2.79 8.19
CA VAL A 367 5.98 3.14 6.78
C VAL A 367 4.78 3.92 6.22
N HIS A 368 3.57 3.63 6.70
CA HIS A 368 2.32 4.24 6.26
C HIS A 368 1.89 5.43 7.12
N ARG A 369 2.38 5.55 8.36
CA ARG A 369 1.99 6.64 9.27
C ARG A 369 2.19 8.02 8.67
N ALA A 370 1.09 8.76 8.54
CA ALA A 370 1.06 10.09 7.96
C ALA A 370 1.60 10.17 6.51
N ALA A 371 1.69 9.04 5.80
CA ALA A 371 1.99 8.99 4.38
C ALA A 371 0.72 9.26 3.56
N GLY A 372 0.88 9.73 2.32
CA GLY A 372 -0.25 9.86 1.40
C GLY A 372 -0.81 8.49 1.05
N ALA A 373 -2.14 8.38 1.00
CA ALA A 373 -2.85 7.21 0.49
C ALA A 373 -3.15 7.41 -1.00
N ALA A 374 -2.93 6.38 -1.80
CA ALA A 374 -3.01 6.44 -3.25
C ALA A 374 -3.67 5.21 -3.85
N VAL A 375 -4.27 5.41 -5.03
CA VAL A 375 -4.84 4.36 -5.86
C VAL A 375 -4.25 4.47 -7.27
N ASP A 376 -4.09 3.34 -7.95
CA ASP A 376 -3.50 3.25 -9.29
C ASP A 376 -4.13 2.08 -10.07
N PRO A 377 -3.97 2.02 -11.40
CA PRO A 377 -4.47 0.91 -12.22
C PRO A 377 -4.06 -0.49 -11.74
N GLY A 378 -2.89 -0.63 -11.11
CA GLY A 378 -2.42 -1.89 -10.55
C GLY A 378 -3.22 -2.36 -9.35
N THR A 379 -3.78 -1.45 -8.55
CA THR A 379 -4.72 -1.79 -7.47
C THR A 379 -6.16 -1.87 -8.00
N LEU A 380 -6.58 -0.95 -8.86
CA LEU A 380 -7.91 -1.00 -9.49
C LEU A 380 -8.14 -2.23 -10.37
N GLY A 381 -7.09 -2.85 -10.91
CA GLY A 381 -7.18 -4.09 -11.66
C GLY A 381 -7.64 -5.30 -10.84
N THR A 382 -7.66 -5.21 -9.50
CA THR A 382 -8.33 -6.20 -8.63
C THR A 382 -9.77 -5.81 -8.29
N SER A 383 -10.28 -4.74 -8.90
CA SER A 383 -11.54 -4.07 -8.61
C SER A 383 -11.59 -3.46 -7.20
N LEU A 384 -12.46 -2.47 -6.97
CA LEU A 384 -12.63 -1.78 -5.70
C LEU A 384 -14.09 -1.74 -5.28
N LEU A 385 -14.40 -2.32 -4.12
CA LEU A 385 -15.72 -2.25 -3.50
C LEU A 385 -15.73 -1.18 -2.42
N VAL A 386 -16.60 -0.19 -2.57
CA VAL A 386 -16.77 0.93 -1.64
C VAL A 386 -18.12 0.82 -0.96
N VAL A 387 -18.15 0.74 0.37
CA VAL A 387 -19.40 0.63 1.14
C VAL A 387 -19.48 1.73 2.17
N GLY A 388 -20.64 2.39 2.22
CA GLY A 388 -20.99 3.33 3.27
C GLY A 388 -22.30 4.06 2.98
N PRO A 389 -22.90 4.72 3.96
CA PRO A 389 -24.19 5.38 3.77
C PRO A 389 -24.13 6.54 2.77
N SER A 390 -25.29 6.97 2.29
CA SER A 390 -25.42 8.21 1.51
C SER A 390 -24.92 9.41 2.32
N GLY A 391 -24.22 10.34 1.67
CA GLY A 391 -23.65 11.51 2.34
C GLY A 391 -22.31 11.28 3.06
N ALA A 392 -21.79 10.04 3.12
CA ALA A 392 -20.46 9.76 3.71
C ALA A 392 -19.28 10.36 2.91
N GLY A 393 -19.54 10.95 1.74
CA GLY A 393 -18.53 11.56 0.88
C GLY A 393 -17.87 10.62 -0.13
N LYS A 394 -18.43 9.41 -0.36
CA LYS A 394 -17.93 8.41 -1.32
C LYS A 394 -17.65 9.01 -2.70
N THR A 395 -18.67 9.68 -3.27
CA THR A 395 -18.60 10.30 -4.59
C THR A 395 -17.50 11.36 -4.66
N THR A 396 -17.55 12.36 -3.78
CA THR A 396 -16.65 13.52 -3.86
C THR A 396 -15.21 13.19 -3.50
N ARG A 397 -14.97 12.26 -2.56
CA ARG A 397 -13.65 12.04 -1.95
C ARG A 397 -12.93 10.78 -2.45
N LEU A 398 -13.61 9.88 -3.14
CA LEU A 398 -13.00 8.66 -3.66
C LEU A 398 -13.33 8.45 -5.14
N VAL A 399 -14.61 8.38 -5.50
CA VAL A 399 -15.05 8.10 -6.88
C VAL A 399 -14.59 9.18 -7.85
N ARG A 400 -14.84 10.46 -7.54
CA ARG A 400 -14.45 11.60 -8.39
C ARG A 400 -12.93 11.68 -8.57
N PRO A 401 -12.08 11.61 -7.53
CA PRO A 401 -10.62 11.54 -7.71
C PRO A 401 -10.15 10.39 -8.62
N ILE A 402 -10.74 9.20 -8.45
CA ILE A 402 -10.42 8.03 -9.29
C ILE A 402 -10.82 8.28 -10.75
N ALA A 403 -12.04 8.76 -10.99
CA ALA A 403 -12.53 9.09 -12.33
C ALA A 403 -11.67 10.19 -12.99
N GLU A 404 -11.34 11.25 -12.25
CA GLU A 404 -10.46 12.33 -12.72
C GLU A 404 -9.07 11.80 -13.11
N SER A 405 -8.49 10.90 -12.30
CA SER A 405 -7.19 10.28 -12.61
C SER A 405 -7.25 9.42 -13.86
N LEU A 406 -8.27 8.59 -13.99
CA LEU A 406 -8.46 7.72 -15.16
C LEU A 406 -8.74 8.54 -16.42
N ALA A 407 -9.43 9.68 -16.30
CA ALA A 407 -9.63 10.61 -17.41
C ALA A 407 -8.33 11.28 -17.85
N LEU A 408 -7.45 11.69 -16.93
CA LEU A 408 -6.12 12.19 -17.27
C LEU A 408 -5.24 11.10 -17.91
N GLN A 409 -5.31 9.87 -17.41
CA GLN A 409 -4.61 8.72 -17.99
C GLN A 409 -5.14 8.37 -19.39
N ALA A 410 -6.44 8.55 -19.65
CA ALA A 410 -7.01 8.40 -20.98
C ALA A 410 -6.46 9.46 -21.95
N LEU A 411 -6.38 10.73 -21.54
CA LEU A 411 -5.72 11.77 -22.33
C LEU A 411 -4.24 11.46 -22.62
N ALA A 412 -3.57 10.74 -21.71
CA ALA A 412 -2.21 10.24 -21.91
C ALA A 412 -2.12 8.94 -22.71
N GLY A 413 -3.23 8.36 -23.19
CA GLY A 413 -3.25 7.09 -23.92
C GLY A 413 -2.89 5.88 -23.07
N GLN A 414 -3.10 5.95 -21.76
CA GLN A 414 -2.76 4.89 -20.79
C GLN A 414 -4.00 4.10 -20.31
N ALA A 415 -5.19 4.70 -20.35
CA ALA A 415 -6.41 4.11 -19.84
C ALA A 415 -7.65 4.43 -20.69
N ALA A 416 -8.75 3.74 -20.42
CA ALA A 416 -10.10 4.06 -20.86
C ALA A 416 -11.04 4.04 -19.64
N LEU A 417 -11.94 5.01 -19.55
CA LEU A 417 -12.84 5.22 -18.42
C LEU A 417 -14.30 5.19 -18.89
N VAL A 418 -15.12 4.44 -18.16
CA VAL A 418 -16.58 4.56 -18.21
C VAL A 418 -17.07 4.96 -16.82
N MET A 419 -17.56 6.18 -16.69
CA MET A 419 -18.16 6.71 -15.47
C MET A 419 -19.68 6.59 -15.54
N VAL A 420 -20.29 5.85 -14.63
CA VAL A 420 -21.74 5.70 -14.52
C VAL A 420 -22.20 6.31 -13.21
N SER A 421 -23.09 7.28 -13.31
CA SER A 421 -23.64 7.98 -12.14
C SER A 421 -25.08 8.40 -12.38
N VAL A 422 -25.78 8.74 -11.31
CA VAL A 422 -27.07 9.41 -11.40
C VAL A 422 -26.92 10.77 -12.08
N ALA A 423 -27.88 11.14 -12.92
CA ALA A 423 -27.92 12.45 -13.56
C ALA A 423 -27.79 13.59 -12.53
N GLY A 424 -26.82 14.48 -12.76
CA GLY A 424 -26.52 15.63 -11.90
C GLY A 424 -25.55 15.35 -10.74
N THR A 425 -24.99 14.14 -10.63
CA THR A 425 -23.90 13.85 -9.68
C THR A 425 -22.62 14.60 -10.11
N PRO A 426 -21.89 15.26 -9.18
CA PRO A 426 -20.74 16.09 -9.52
C PRO A 426 -19.46 15.27 -9.78
N VAL A 427 -19.45 14.50 -10.88
CA VAL A 427 -18.34 13.61 -11.30
C VAL A 427 -17.34 14.29 -12.25
N GLY A 428 -17.47 15.61 -12.44
CA GLY A 428 -16.67 16.40 -13.38
C GLY A 428 -17.54 17.16 -14.39
N ALA A 429 -16.93 18.10 -15.09
CA ALA A 429 -17.58 18.84 -16.17
C ALA A 429 -17.80 17.93 -17.39
N GLU A 430 -18.86 18.17 -18.18
CA GLU A 430 -19.18 17.32 -19.35
C GLU A 430 -18.10 17.41 -20.43
N GLU A 431 -17.45 18.57 -20.57
CA GLU A 431 -16.37 18.83 -21.52
C GLU A 431 -15.09 18.01 -21.21
N GLY A 432 -15.01 17.44 -20.01
CA GLY A 432 -13.94 16.51 -19.61
C GLY A 432 -14.10 15.09 -20.13
N TYR A 433 -15.23 14.77 -20.79
CA TYR A 433 -15.54 13.46 -21.33
C TYR A 433 -15.69 13.54 -22.87
N ASP A 434 -15.27 12.49 -23.57
CA ASP A 434 -15.37 12.40 -25.02
C ASP A 434 -16.79 12.05 -25.47
N ILE A 435 -17.45 11.21 -24.67
CA ILE A 435 -18.80 10.69 -24.92
C ILE A 435 -19.62 10.88 -23.64
N VAL A 436 -20.71 11.63 -23.74
CA VAL A 436 -21.68 11.82 -22.65
C VAL A 436 -23.03 11.29 -23.12
N ILE A 437 -23.52 10.28 -22.41
CA ILE A 437 -24.77 9.58 -22.71
C ILE A 437 -25.75 9.88 -21.58
N LYS A 438 -26.92 10.41 -21.93
CA LYS A 438 -27.98 10.78 -20.99
C LYS A 438 -29.29 10.10 -21.41
N PRO A 439 -29.49 8.81 -21.09
CA PRO A 439 -30.70 8.09 -21.49
C PRO A 439 -31.96 8.79 -20.96
N GLY A 440 -32.88 9.11 -21.86
CA GLY A 440 -34.12 9.83 -21.53
C GLY A 440 -34.02 11.36 -21.58
N ASP A 441 -32.84 11.91 -21.91
CA ASP A 441 -32.63 13.34 -22.15
C ASP A 441 -32.42 13.60 -23.65
N ARG A 442 -33.25 14.47 -24.23
CA ARG A 442 -33.20 14.84 -25.66
C ARG A 442 -31.93 15.60 -26.04
N THR A 443 -31.18 16.11 -25.06
CA THR A 443 -29.90 16.78 -25.29
C THR A 443 -28.73 15.81 -25.42
N SER A 444 -28.95 14.51 -25.20
CA SER A 444 -27.90 13.49 -25.35
C SER A 444 -27.45 13.43 -26.81
N ALA A 445 -26.16 13.73 -27.05
CA ALA A 445 -25.58 13.67 -28.39
C ALA A 445 -25.26 12.23 -28.83
N TYR A 446 -25.10 11.33 -27.87
CA TYR A 446 -24.75 9.93 -28.09
C TYR A 446 -25.83 9.00 -27.52
N ASP A 447 -25.95 7.84 -28.15
CA ASP A 447 -26.86 6.76 -27.76
C ASP A 447 -26.06 5.56 -27.19
N LEU A 448 -26.73 4.65 -26.48
CA LEU A 448 -26.15 3.43 -25.91
C LEU A 448 -26.72 2.20 -26.61
N ASP A 449 -25.84 1.26 -26.99
CA ASP A 449 -26.31 0.01 -27.59
C ASP A 449 -26.89 -0.93 -26.52
N LEU A 450 -28.14 -1.35 -26.74
CA LEU A 450 -28.83 -2.32 -25.89
C LEU A 450 -28.18 -3.70 -25.91
N TYR A 451 -27.55 -4.08 -27.02
CA TYR A 451 -27.04 -5.44 -27.26
C TYR A 451 -25.53 -5.60 -27.05
N GLY A 452 -24.82 -4.53 -26.65
CA GLY A 452 -23.41 -4.59 -26.28
C GLY A 452 -22.43 -4.78 -27.45
N GLY A 453 -22.85 -4.44 -28.66
CA GLY A 453 -22.04 -4.42 -29.88
C GLY A 453 -21.59 -5.80 -30.35
N THR A 454 -22.28 -6.87 -29.94
CA THR A 454 -21.95 -8.23 -30.38
C THR A 454 -22.62 -8.59 -31.68
N ASP A 455 -21.94 -9.42 -32.47
CA ASP A 455 -22.52 -10.03 -33.66
C ASP A 455 -23.26 -11.36 -33.38
N ASP A 456 -23.11 -11.88 -32.15
CA ASP A 456 -23.66 -13.17 -31.74
C ASP A 456 -25.02 -12.99 -31.04
N PRO A 457 -26.14 -13.52 -31.58
CA PRO A 457 -27.45 -13.43 -30.94
C PRO A 457 -27.49 -14.12 -29.57
N ASP A 458 -26.69 -15.16 -29.34
CA ASP A 458 -26.67 -15.90 -28.07
C ASP A 458 -26.01 -15.06 -26.97
N GLU A 459 -24.90 -14.39 -27.31
CA GLU A 459 -24.23 -13.45 -26.42
C GLU A 459 -25.15 -12.25 -26.12
N ALA A 460 -25.80 -11.68 -27.13
CA ALA A 460 -26.75 -10.58 -26.96
C ALA A 460 -27.93 -10.98 -26.05
N ALA A 461 -28.47 -12.18 -26.23
CA ALA A 461 -29.54 -12.73 -25.39
C ALA A 461 -29.06 -12.93 -23.95
N ALA A 462 -27.84 -13.43 -23.73
CA ALA A 462 -27.27 -13.61 -22.41
C ALA A 462 -27.06 -12.28 -21.67
N LEU A 463 -26.53 -11.26 -22.35
CA LEU A 463 -26.33 -9.93 -21.81
C LEU A 463 -27.65 -9.26 -21.41
N LEU A 464 -28.63 -9.29 -22.33
CA LEU A 464 -29.92 -8.66 -22.09
C LEU A 464 -30.74 -9.41 -21.02
N ALA A 465 -30.64 -10.74 -20.97
CA ALA A 465 -31.26 -11.55 -19.92
C ALA A 465 -30.69 -11.21 -18.54
N ASP A 466 -29.36 -11.08 -18.38
CA ASP A 466 -28.76 -10.73 -17.10
C ASP A 466 -29.14 -9.31 -16.67
N ALA A 467 -29.26 -8.38 -17.62
CA ALA A 467 -29.73 -7.02 -17.34
C ALA A 467 -31.20 -6.98 -16.90
N LEU A 468 -32.09 -7.68 -17.62
CA LEU A 468 -33.53 -7.70 -17.35
C LEU A 468 -33.90 -8.57 -16.15
N ALA A 469 -33.21 -9.68 -15.93
CA ALA A 469 -33.61 -10.77 -15.03
C ALA A 469 -32.50 -11.22 -14.07
N GLY A 470 -31.44 -10.44 -13.87
CA GLY A 470 -30.30 -10.81 -13.04
C GLY A 470 -30.58 -11.00 -11.54
N ASP A 471 -31.75 -10.58 -11.05
CA ASP A 471 -32.28 -10.82 -9.71
C ASP A 471 -33.04 -12.15 -9.57
N TRP A 472 -33.26 -12.88 -10.66
CA TRP A 472 -33.97 -14.17 -10.66
C TRP A 472 -33.07 -15.35 -10.29
N SER A 473 -33.68 -16.52 -10.11
CA SER A 473 -32.92 -17.76 -9.92
C SER A 473 -32.15 -18.16 -11.18
N ASP A 474 -31.06 -18.91 -11.03
CA ASP A 474 -30.25 -19.41 -12.15
C ASP A 474 -31.06 -20.27 -13.16
N VAL A 475 -32.16 -20.90 -12.72
CA VAL A 475 -33.05 -21.68 -13.61
C VAL A 475 -33.91 -20.75 -14.46
N GLU A 476 -34.50 -19.73 -13.86
CA GLU A 476 -35.32 -18.74 -14.56
C GLU A 476 -34.49 -17.87 -15.50
N LEU A 477 -33.28 -17.48 -15.09
CA LEU A 477 -32.35 -16.75 -15.95
C LEU A 477 -32.02 -17.54 -17.23
N ARG A 478 -31.75 -18.85 -17.12
CA ARG A 478 -31.53 -19.70 -18.31
C ARG A 478 -32.75 -19.78 -19.22
N ARG A 479 -33.97 -19.78 -18.64
CA ARG A 479 -35.21 -19.70 -19.42
C ARG A 479 -35.33 -18.34 -20.13
N ALA A 480 -34.99 -17.24 -19.45
CA ALA A 480 -34.97 -15.91 -20.05
C ALA A 480 -34.00 -15.82 -21.24
N VAL A 481 -32.77 -16.33 -21.08
CA VAL A 481 -31.78 -16.44 -22.17
C VAL A 481 -32.35 -17.24 -23.34
N THR A 482 -33.00 -18.37 -23.07
CA THR A 482 -33.60 -19.22 -24.11
C THR A 482 -34.69 -18.46 -24.89
N VAL A 483 -35.60 -17.77 -24.19
CA VAL A 483 -36.67 -16.99 -24.82
C VAL A 483 -36.10 -15.86 -25.69
N LEU A 484 -35.11 -15.14 -25.20
CA LEU A 484 -34.45 -14.08 -25.97
C LEU A 484 -33.70 -14.64 -27.18
N THR A 485 -33.00 -15.76 -27.03
CA THR A 485 -32.26 -16.43 -28.13
C THR A 485 -33.21 -16.83 -29.27
N GLN A 486 -34.37 -17.42 -28.92
CA GLN A 486 -35.42 -17.80 -29.87
C GLN A 486 -35.98 -16.63 -30.68
N LEU A 487 -35.76 -15.38 -30.24
CA LEU A 487 -36.27 -14.17 -30.90
C LEU A 487 -35.17 -13.40 -31.63
N LEU A 488 -34.02 -13.19 -30.98
CA LEU A 488 -32.94 -12.34 -31.50
C LEU A 488 -32.26 -12.94 -32.73
N GLY A 489 -32.00 -14.24 -32.75
CA GLY A 489 -31.39 -14.93 -33.90
C GLY A 489 -32.24 -14.81 -35.17
N PRO A 490 -33.52 -15.25 -35.14
CA PRO A 490 -34.43 -15.11 -36.26
C PRO A 490 -34.60 -13.66 -36.75
N PHE A 491 -34.76 -12.70 -35.82
CA PHE A 491 -34.93 -11.29 -36.17
C PHE A 491 -33.70 -10.74 -36.91
N ARG A 492 -32.50 -11.01 -36.39
CA ARG A 492 -31.25 -10.55 -37.00
C ARG A 492 -31.03 -11.12 -38.39
N VAL A 493 -31.35 -12.38 -38.64
CA VAL A 493 -31.23 -13.00 -39.97
C VAL A 493 -32.13 -12.32 -41.00
N VAL A 494 -33.34 -11.93 -40.59
CA VAL A 494 -34.31 -11.28 -41.48
C VAL A 494 -34.00 -9.81 -41.71
N HIS A 495 -33.65 -9.07 -40.66
CA HIS A 495 -33.53 -7.61 -40.69
C HIS A 495 -32.10 -7.09 -40.76
N GLY A 496 -31.09 -7.94 -40.57
CA GLY A 496 -29.67 -7.54 -40.54
C GLY A 496 -29.26 -6.71 -39.32
N ARG A 497 -30.17 -6.51 -38.35
CA ARG A 497 -30.00 -5.78 -37.09
C ARG A 497 -30.76 -6.47 -35.97
N TYR A 498 -30.51 -6.10 -34.72
CA TYR A 498 -31.35 -6.50 -33.60
C TYR A 498 -32.66 -5.69 -33.53
N PRO A 499 -33.71 -6.20 -32.86
CA PRO A 499 -34.97 -5.48 -32.73
C PRO A 499 -34.81 -4.20 -31.91
N SER A 500 -35.64 -3.19 -32.18
CA SER A 500 -35.78 -2.04 -31.28
C SER A 500 -36.46 -2.47 -29.98
N VAL A 501 -36.47 -1.59 -28.97
CA VAL A 501 -37.14 -1.85 -27.68
C VAL A 501 -38.62 -2.24 -27.88
N SER A 502 -39.34 -1.51 -28.73
CA SER A 502 -40.77 -1.75 -29.01
C SER A 502 -41.01 -3.02 -29.83
N GLU A 503 -40.17 -3.30 -30.83
CA GLU A 503 -40.23 -4.54 -31.62
C GLU A 503 -39.95 -5.76 -30.74
N LEU A 504 -38.92 -5.69 -29.89
CA LEU A 504 -38.58 -6.77 -28.97
C LEU A 504 -39.70 -7.00 -27.96
N ARG A 505 -40.30 -5.94 -27.45
CA ARG A 505 -41.45 -6.04 -26.54
C ARG A 505 -42.62 -6.77 -27.19
N ALA A 506 -43.01 -6.41 -28.42
CA ALA A 506 -44.09 -7.08 -29.14
C ALA A 506 -43.81 -8.58 -29.37
N LEU A 507 -42.55 -8.92 -29.69
CA LEU A 507 -42.10 -10.31 -29.84
C LEU A 507 -42.12 -11.08 -28.50
N LEU A 508 -41.74 -10.42 -27.40
CA LEU A 508 -41.76 -11.00 -26.06
C LEU A 508 -43.18 -11.16 -25.50
N ASP A 509 -44.10 -10.23 -25.79
CA ASP A 509 -45.53 -10.35 -25.49
C ASP A 509 -46.18 -11.50 -26.29
N GLY A 510 -45.51 -11.96 -27.35
CA GLY A 510 -45.98 -13.06 -28.19
C GLY A 510 -47.09 -12.64 -29.13
N GLU A 511 -47.07 -11.39 -29.60
CA GLU A 511 -48.06 -10.89 -30.54
C GLU A 511 -48.09 -11.76 -31.81
N PRO A 512 -49.25 -12.36 -32.18
CA PRO A 512 -49.31 -13.26 -33.32
C PRO A 512 -48.85 -12.61 -34.62
N SER A 513 -49.19 -11.34 -34.84
CA SER A 513 -48.80 -10.57 -36.02
C SER A 513 -47.26 -10.45 -36.17
N ALA A 514 -46.56 -10.22 -35.05
CA ALA A 514 -45.12 -10.04 -34.99
C ALA A 514 -44.39 -11.38 -35.21
N LEU A 515 -44.82 -12.44 -34.52
CA LEU A 515 -44.21 -13.77 -34.64
C LEU A 515 -44.48 -14.40 -36.01
N ASP A 516 -45.72 -14.36 -36.51
CA ASP A 516 -46.08 -14.92 -37.81
C ASP A 516 -45.45 -14.11 -38.95
N GLY A 517 -45.38 -12.78 -38.82
CA GLY A 517 -44.68 -11.90 -39.75
C GLY A 517 -43.20 -12.25 -39.87
N LEU A 518 -42.50 -12.35 -38.74
CA LEU A 518 -41.09 -12.74 -38.72
C LEU A 518 -40.87 -14.15 -39.29
N LYS A 519 -41.73 -15.10 -38.94
CA LYS A 519 -41.66 -16.48 -39.44
C LYS A 519 -41.91 -16.57 -40.95
N ALA A 520 -42.77 -15.71 -41.52
CA ALA A 520 -43.07 -15.67 -42.95
C ALA A 520 -41.89 -15.15 -43.78
N MET A 521 -41.07 -14.26 -43.22
CA MET A 521 -39.88 -13.73 -43.88
C MET A 521 -38.68 -14.70 -43.87
N LEU A 522 -38.72 -15.74 -43.03
CA LEU A 522 -37.69 -16.78 -43.00
C LEU A 522 -37.92 -17.84 -44.08
N ASP A 523 -36.90 -18.04 -44.92
CA ASP A 523 -36.87 -19.12 -45.91
C ASP A 523 -37.02 -20.51 -45.24
N PRO A 524 -38.07 -21.29 -45.59
CA PRO A 524 -38.33 -22.62 -45.03
C PRO A 524 -37.20 -23.64 -45.20
N HIS A 525 -36.44 -23.52 -46.29
CA HIS A 525 -35.39 -24.47 -46.67
C HIS A 525 -34.03 -24.04 -46.12
N LYS A 526 -33.74 -22.73 -46.11
CA LYS A 526 -32.46 -22.22 -45.58
C LYS A 526 -32.43 -22.12 -44.06
N HIS A 527 -33.57 -21.82 -43.42
CA HIS A 527 -33.62 -21.53 -41.98
C HIS A 527 -34.60 -22.44 -41.21
N PRO A 528 -34.58 -23.78 -41.38
CA PRO A 528 -35.54 -24.66 -40.72
C PRO A 528 -35.39 -24.68 -39.19
N ALA A 529 -34.18 -24.45 -38.65
CA ALA A 529 -33.94 -24.40 -37.21
C ALA A 529 -34.57 -23.14 -36.56
N LEU A 530 -34.33 -21.96 -37.13
CA LEU A 530 -34.87 -20.69 -36.65
C LEU A 530 -36.41 -20.67 -36.68
N ARG A 531 -37.02 -21.29 -37.71
CA ARG A 531 -38.48 -21.43 -37.74
C ARG A 531 -39.01 -22.34 -36.63
N ARG A 532 -38.28 -23.41 -36.26
CA ARG A 532 -38.66 -24.28 -35.12
C ARG A 532 -38.54 -23.55 -33.79
N GLU A 533 -37.58 -22.65 -33.65
CA GLU A 533 -37.43 -21.80 -32.46
C GLU A 533 -38.62 -20.85 -32.30
N LEU A 534 -39.02 -20.15 -33.38
CA LEU A 534 -40.22 -19.31 -33.37
C LEU A 534 -41.49 -20.12 -33.10
N ASP A 535 -41.62 -21.33 -33.66
CA ASP A 535 -42.72 -22.22 -33.37
C ASP A 535 -42.75 -22.67 -31.91
N ALA A 536 -41.58 -22.86 -31.29
CA ALA A 536 -41.48 -23.17 -29.86
C ALA A 536 -41.90 -21.97 -29.01
N ARG A 537 -41.44 -20.76 -29.35
CA ARG A 537 -41.85 -19.51 -28.69
C ARG A 537 -43.36 -19.28 -28.79
N ALA A 538 -43.94 -19.43 -29.98
CA ALA A 538 -45.38 -19.25 -30.21
C ALA A 538 -46.25 -20.22 -29.40
N ARG A 539 -45.79 -21.47 -29.20
CA ARG A 539 -46.49 -22.43 -28.32
C ARG A 539 -46.39 -22.09 -26.84
N GLN A 540 -45.33 -21.42 -26.43
CA GLN A 540 -45.12 -20.99 -25.03
C GLN A 540 -45.85 -19.68 -24.74
N ALA A 541 -46.04 -18.84 -25.76
CA ALA A 541 -46.75 -17.58 -25.66
C ALA A 541 -48.18 -17.77 -25.15
N GLY A 542 -48.54 -17.04 -24.10
CA GLY A 542 -49.87 -17.10 -23.49
C GLY A 542 -50.12 -18.28 -22.54
N MET A 543 -49.13 -19.14 -22.30
CA MET A 543 -49.21 -20.17 -21.27
C MET A 543 -48.99 -19.56 -19.86
N PRO A 544 -49.64 -20.09 -18.80
CA PRO A 544 -49.38 -19.66 -17.44
C PRO A 544 -47.89 -19.84 -17.07
N GLY A 545 -47.25 -18.76 -16.60
CA GLY A 545 -45.82 -18.75 -16.30
C GLY A 545 -44.91 -18.48 -17.50
N ASP A 546 -45.43 -17.91 -18.59
CA ASP A 546 -44.61 -17.42 -19.70
C ASP A 546 -43.64 -16.32 -19.23
N VAL A 547 -42.35 -16.63 -19.32
CA VAL A 547 -41.26 -15.71 -18.98
C VAL A 547 -41.21 -14.52 -19.93
N GLY A 548 -41.66 -14.69 -21.18
CA GLY A 548 -41.68 -13.62 -22.20
C GLY A 548 -42.47 -12.40 -21.76
N ILE A 549 -43.67 -12.60 -21.17
CA ILE A 549 -44.52 -11.50 -20.68
C ILE A 549 -43.83 -10.71 -19.57
N VAL A 550 -43.13 -11.41 -18.65
CA VAL A 550 -42.42 -10.75 -17.55
C VAL A 550 -41.21 -9.97 -18.07
N LEU A 551 -40.50 -10.51 -19.06
CA LEU A 551 -39.40 -9.79 -19.73
C LEU A 551 -39.90 -8.57 -20.52
N ALA A 552 -41.05 -8.68 -21.19
CA ALA A 552 -41.69 -7.57 -21.91
C ALA A 552 -42.08 -6.44 -20.95
N ASP A 553 -42.65 -6.77 -19.80
CA ASP A 553 -43.02 -5.80 -18.76
C ASP A 553 -41.79 -5.04 -18.24
N ARG A 554 -40.70 -5.76 -17.92
CA ARG A 554 -39.44 -5.15 -17.49
C ARG A 554 -38.81 -4.29 -18.58
N LEU A 555 -38.84 -4.74 -19.84
CA LEU A 555 -38.38 -3.95 -20.99
C LEU A 555 -39.25 -2.71 -21.23
N GLY A 556 -40.52 -2.76 -20.85
CA GLY A 556 -41.48 -1.65 -20.95
C GLY A 556 -41.07 -0.39 -20.18
N CYS A 557 -40.11 -0.48 -19.24
CA CYS A 557 -39.53 0.71 -18.61
C CYS A 557 -38.70 1.56 -19.60
N LEU A 558 -38.13 0.96 -20.65
CA LEU A 558 -37.41 1.64 -21.73
C LEU A 558 -38.30 2.05 -22.90
N ASP A 559 -39.50 1.50 -23.03
CA ASP A 559 -40.46 1.82 -24.10
C ASP A 559 -41.31 3.07 -23.79
N ARG A 560 -40.78 3.98 -22.95
CA ARG A 560 -41.47 5.21 -22.55
C ARG A 560 -41.17 6.33 -23.56
N PRO A 561 -42.09 7.29 -23.76
CA PRO A 561 -41.85 8.42 -24.66
C PRO A 561 -40.58 9.24 -24.35
N ALA A 562 -40.09 9.20 -23.12
CA ALA A 562 -38.84 9.83 -22.72
C ALA A 562 -37.62 9.23 -23.43
N PHE A 563 -37.65 7.93 -23.74
CA PHE A 563 -36.58 7.19 -24.42
C PHE A 563 -36.85 7.03 -25.92
N ALA A 564 -37.85 7.70 -26.48
CA ALA A 564 -38.16 7.62 -27.90
C ALA A 564 -36.96 8.09 -28.75
N GLY A 565 -36.51 7.23 -29.67
CA GLY A 565 -35.31 7.49 -30.50
C GLY A 565 -33.98 7.19 -29.80
N PHE A 566 -34.02 6.65 -28.59
CA PHE A 566 -32.85 6.13 -27.87
C PHE A 566 -32.84 4.60 -27.96
N PHE A 567 -31.67 3.98 -27.83
CA PHE A 567 -31.43 2.57 -28.17
C PHE A 567 -31.76 2.25 -29.64
N ASP A 568 -31.42 3.16 -30.55
CA ASP A 568 -31.67 2.97 -31.97
C ASP A 568 -30.75 1.88 -32.53
N THR A 569 -31.37 0.87 -33.13
CA THR A 569 -30.72 -0.29 -33.76
C THR A 569 -30.59 -0.14 -35.27
N SER A 570 -31.04 1.00 -35.82
CA SER A 570 -30.86 1.33 -37.23
C SER A 570 -29.38 1.39 -37.59
N ALA A 571 -29.05 1.10 -38.86
CA ALA A 571 -27.68 1.13 -39.34
C ALA A 571 -27.05 2.55 -39.28
N GLU A 572 -27.88 3.59 -39.15
CA GLU A 572 -27.45 5.00 -39.12
C GLU A 572 -27.07 5.47 -37.71
N ALA A 573 -27.65 4.88 -36.66
CA ALA A 573 -27.56 5.35 -35.28
C ALA A 573 -26.16 5.30 -34.66
N ARG A 574 -25.30 4.37 -35.11
CA ARG A 574 -23.93 4.12 -34.58
C ARG A 574 -23.84 4.32 -33.05
N PRO A 575 -24.63 3.58 -32.25
CA PRO A 575 -24.65 3.74 -30.80
C PRO A 575 -23.29 3.39 -30.18
N PHE A 576 -23.01 3.96 -29.02
CA PHE A 576 -21.80 3.66 -28.26
C PHE A 576 -21.84 2.22 -27.73
N THR A 577 -20.72 1.51 -27.89
CA THR A 577 -20.53 0.15 -27.38
C THR A 577 -19.31 0.08 -26.47
N LEU A 578 -19.38 -0.73 -25.42
CA LEU A 578 -18.26 -0.90 -24.47
C LEU A 578 -17.06 -1.65 -25.08
N ARG A 579 -17.22 -2.21 -26.28
CA ARG A 579 -16.13 -2.81 -27.06
C ARG A 579 -15.20 -1.76 -27.67
N SER A 580 -15.64 -0.50 -27.78
CA SER A 580 -14.80 0.62 -28.26
C SER A 580 -13.69 1.04 -27.27
N LEU A 581 -13.66 0.47 -26.06
CA LEU A 581 -12.66 0.74 -25.01
C LEU A 581 -11.27 0.15 -25.30
N ASP A 582 -11.05 -0.40 -26.50
CA ASP A 582 -9.72 -0.62 -27.08
C ASP A 582 -9.02 0.71 -27.39
N HIS A 583 -9.78 1.79 -27.52
CA HIS A 583 -9.29 3.14 -27.63
C HIS A 583 -9.30 3.85 -26.27
N PRO A 584 -8.38 4.80 -26.03
CA PRO A 584 -8.42 5.62 -24.83
C PRO A 584 -9.65 6.52 -24.95
N LEU A 585 -10.72 6.20 -24.24
CA LEU A 585 -11.97 6.95 -24.26
C LEU A 585 -12.36 7.33 -22.84
N ARG A 586 -12.97 8.50 -22.69
CA ARG A 586 -13.58 8.98 -21.45
C ARG A 586 -15.07 9.07 -21.67
N VAL A 587 -15.80 8.12 -21.12
CA VAL A 587 -17.24 7.99 -21.31
C VAL A 587 -17.95 8.30 -20.00
N ARG A 588 -19.03 9.08 -20.07
CA ARG A 588 -19.92 9.36 -18.94
C ARG A 588 -21.33 8.95 -19.30
N ILE A 589 -21.97 8.18 -18.43
CA ILE A 589 -23.35 7.72 -18.57
C ILE A 589 -24.12 8.23 -17.35
N ASP A 590 -25.06 9.15 -17.61
CA ASP A 590 -25.90 9.76 -16.58
C ASP A 590 -27.24 9.04 -16.53
N LEU A 591 -27.40 8.16 -15.54
CA LEU A 591 -28.60 7.35 -15.35
C LEU A 591 -29.79 8.21 -14.87
N PRO A 592 -31.00 8.01 -15.40
CA PRO A 592 -32.18 8.80 -15.07
C PRO A 592 -32.88 8.37 -13.76
N GLU A 593 -32.13 8.05 -12.69
CA GLU A 593 -32.69 7.43 -11.45
C GLU A 593 -33.83 8.24 -10.83
N ARG A 594 -33.78 9.58 -10.91
CA ARG A 594 -34.83 10.45 -10.33
C ARG A 594 -36.16 10.41 -11.08
N ALA A 595 -36.11 10.23 -12.41
CA ALA A 595 -37.30 10.25 -13.26
C ALA A 595 -37.79 8.83 -13.58
N HIS A 596 -36.86 7.90 -13.80
CA HIS A 596 -37.09 6.53 -14.24
C HIS A 596 -36.18 5.56 -13.45
N PRO A 597 -36.49 5.28 -12.17
CA PRO A 597 -35.64 4.46 -11.31
C PRO A 597 -35.47 3.03 -11.83
N GLU A 598 -36.55 2.39 -12.29
CA GLU A 598 -36.49 1.02 -12.84
C GLU A 598 -35.60 0.93 -14.08
N ALA A 599 -35.71 1.90 -15.00
CA ALA A 599 -34.84 2.00 -16.16
C ALA A 599 -33.38 2.24 -15.76
N ALA A 600 -33.12 3.13 -14.80
CA ALA A 600 -31.77 3.38 -14.30
C ALA A 600 -31.13 2.12 -13.68
N GLN A 601 -31.89 1.35 -12.91
CA GLN A 601 -31.40 0.09 -12.33
C GLN A 601 -31.05 -0.94 -13.43
N MET A 602 -31.93 -1.09 -14.41
CA MET A 602 -31.72 -2.01 -15.53
C MET A 602 -30.53 -1.59 -16.39
N LEU A 603 -30.37 -0.29 -16.67
CA LEU A 603 -29.23 0.25 -17.42
C LEU A 603 -27.91 0.13 -16.65
N GLY A 604 -27.92 0.33 -15.33
CA GLY A 604 -26.75 0.10 -14.48
C GLY A 604 -26.28 -1.35 -14.54
N ARG A 605 -27.21 -2.32 -14.47
CA ARG A 605 -26.92 -3.75 -14.69
C ARG A 605 -26.39 -4.00 -16.09
N LEU A 606 -27.07 -3.47 -17.11
CA LEU A 606 -26.69 -3.65 -18.51
C LEU A 606 -25.25 -3.19 -18.77
N VAL A 607 -24.90 -1.97 -18.35
CA VAL A 607 -23.55 -1.42 -18.55
C VAL A 607 -22.51 -2.25 -17.81
N LEU A 608 -22.79 -2.69 -16.58
CA LEU A 608 -21.90 -3.57 -15.85
C LEU A 608 -21.69 -4.88 -16.62
N THR A 609 -22.75 -5.60 -16.95
CA THR A 609 -22.66 -6.91 -17.63
C THR A 609 -21.99 -6.79 -19.01
N GLN A 610 -22.36 -5.78 -19.81
CA GLN A 610 -21.72 -5.53 -21.10
C GLN A 610 -20.23 -5.18 -20.96
N PHE A 611 -19.83 -4.39 -19.94
CA PHE A 611 -18.41 -4.08 -19.70
C PHE A 611 -17.63 -5.36 -19.41
N MET A 612 -18.17 -6.21 -18.54
CA MET A 612 -17.54 -7.49 -18.17
C MET A 612 -17.34 -8.40 -19.37
N ALA A 613 -18.36 -8.54 -20.23
CA ALA A 613 -18.28 -9.34 -21.44
C ALA A 613 -17.31 -8.74 -22.46
N GLY A 614 -17.36 -7.42 -22.68
CA GLY A 614 -16.44 -6.71 -23.55
C GLY A 614 -14.98 -6.89 -23.13
N MET A 615 -14.69 -6.76 -21.83
CA MET A 615 -13.33 -6.95 -21.29
C MET A 615 -12.85 -8.41 -21.33
N ALA A 616 -13.77 -9.38 -21.28
CA ALA A 616 -13.44 -10.79 -21.44
C ALA A 616 -13.06 -11.12 -22.90
N ALA A 617 -13.75 -10.51 -23.87
CA ALA A 617 -13.51 -10.69 -25.30
C ALA A 617 -12.36 -9.80 -25.85
N ARG A 618 -11.85 -8.87 -25.05
CA ARG A 618 -10.88 -7.85 -25.48
C ARG A 618 -9.52 -8.44 -25.90
N ALA A 619 -9.14 -8.16 -27.15
CA ALA A 619 -7.87 -8.58 -27.73
C ALA A 619 -6.70 -7.65 -27.36
N ASP A 620 -6.85 -6.34 -27.50
CA ASP A 620 -5.83 -5.37 -27.10
C ASP A 620 -5.93 -5.05 -25.60
N ARG A 621 -4.87 -5.36 -24.85
CA ARG A 621 -4.77 -5.11 -23.40
C ARG A 621 -3.66 -4.12 -23.07
N SER A 622 -3.32 -3.26 -24.03
CA SER A 622 -2.28 -2.25 -23.85
C SER A 622 -2.74 -1.08 -22.97
N LEU A 623 -4.06 -0.84 -22.89
CA LEU A 623 -4.71 0.14 -22.04
C LEU A 623 -5.38 -0.49 -20.82
N PHE A 624 -5.34 0.21 -19.68
CA PHE A 624 -6.17 -0.14 -18.54
C PHE A 624 -7.61 0.34 -18.75
N ALA A 625 -8.60 -0.55 -18.74
CA ALA A 625 -10.00 -0.16 -18.86
C ALA A 625 -10.69 -0.22 -17.50
N CYS A 626 -11.41 0.84 -17.12
CA CYS A 626 -12.08 0.89 -15.85
C CYS A 626 -13.52 1.39 -15.96
N LEU A 627 -14.43 0.63 -15.36
CA LEU A 627 -15.82 1.03 -15.17
C LEU A 627 -16.00 1.49 -13.72
N VAL A 628 -16.58 2.66 -13.53
CA VAL A 628 -16.84 3.26 -12.22
C VAL A 628 -18.33 3.46 -12.07
N LEU A 629 -18.97 2.72 -11.16
CA LEU A 629 -20.36 2.88 -10.77
C LEU A 629 -20.41 3.64 -9.43
N ASP A 630 -20.86 4.89 -9.46
CA ASP A 630 -21.06 5.69 -8.23
C ASP A 630 -22.16 5.10 -7.32
N ASP A 631 -23.11 4.40 -7.93
CA ASP A 631 -24.11 3.59 -7.25
C ASP A 631 -24.32 2.26 -7.98
N ALA A 632 -23.85 1.18 -7.37
CA ALA A 632 -23.95 -0.17 -7.90
C ALA A 632 -24.99 -1.02 -7.15
N THR A 633 -25.77 -0.43 -6.23
CA THR A 633 -26.64 -1.18 -5.32
C THR A 633 -27.56 -2.17 -6.03
N HIS A 634 -28.17 -1.76 -7.15
CA HIS A 634 -29.07 -2.61 -7.94
C HIS A 634 -28.41 -3.22 -9.19
N ALA A 635 -27.10 -3.03 -9.35
CA ALA A 635 -26.34 -3.53 -10.51
C ALA A 635 -25.79 -4.95 -10.31
N ILE A 636 -25.70 -5.43 -9.07
CA ILE A 636 -25.01 -6.68 -8.74
C ILE A 636 -25.90 -7.91 -9.00
N THR A 637 -25.43 -8.78 -9.90
CA THR A 637 -26.04 -10.06 -10.26
C THR A 637 -25.09 -11.24 -9.97
N SER A 638 -25.61 -12.47 -9.93
CA SER A 638 -24.79 -13.69 -9.87
C SER A 638 -23.76 -13.77 -11.01
N GLY A 639 -24.16 -13.33 -12.21
CA GLY A 639 -23.28 -13.25 -13.38
C GLY A 639 -22.13 -12.27 -13.18
N SER A 640 -22.45 -11.06 -12.71
CA SER A 640 -21.45 -10.01 -12.46
C SER A 640 -20.37 -10.45 -11.45
N VAL A 641 -20.76 -11.08 -10.33
CA VAL A 641 -19.82 -11.55 -9.30
C VAL A 641 -18.86 -12.62 -9.84
N ARG A 642 -19.36 -13.56 -10.66
CA ARG A 642 -18.52 -14.57 -11.32
C ARG A 642 -17.54 -13.92 -12.30
N ALA A 643 -17.99 -12.90 -13.02
CA ALA A 643 -17.18 -12.21 -14.02
C ALA A 643 -16.11 -11.30 -13.39
N LEU A 644 -16.35 -10.68 -12.23
CA LEU A 644 -15.38 -9.80 -11.53
C LEU A 644 -14.01 -10.45 -11.35
N ARG A 645 -13.99 -11.75 -11.04
CA ARG A 645 -12.77 -12.54 -10.85
C ARG A 645 -11.90 -12.66 -12.10
N ARG A 646 -12.47 -12.48 -13.30
CA ARG A 646 -11.77 -12.61 -14.59
C ARG A 646 -11.09 -11.31 -15.04
N LEU A 647 -11.50 -10.15 -14.50
CA LEU A 647 -10.97 -8.85 -14.93
C LEU A 647 -9.49 -8.66 -14.65
N ARG A 648 -8.99 -9.31 -13.59
CA ARG A 648 -7.58 -9.26 -13.18
C ARG A 648 -6.65 -9.62 -14.36
N ASP A 649 -7.05 -10.56 -15.20
CA ASP A 649 -6.26 -11.04 -16.33
C ASP A 649 -6.49 -10.21 -17.62
N SER A 650 -7.57 -9.41 -17.66
CA SER A 650 -7.95 -8.56 -18.80
C SER A 650 -7.36 -7.14 -18.74
N ARG A 651 -6.53 -6.83 -17.73
CA ARG A 651 -6.05 -5.46 -17.44
C ARG A 651 -7.22 -4.47 -17.38
N ALA A 652 -8.25 -4.87 -16.66
CA ALA A 652 -9.45 -4.09 -16.44
C ALA A 652 -9.87 -4.15 -14.97
N GLY A 653 -10.71 -3.21 -14.54
CA GLY A 653 -11.17 -3.15 -13.16
C GLY A 653 -12.51 -2.44 -13.03
N VAL A 654 -13.26 -2.75 -11.98
CA VAL A 654 -14.51 -2.04 -11.68
C VAL A 654 -14.42 -1.40 -10.30
N VAL A 655 -14.92 -0.17 -10.19
CA VAL A 655 -15.15 0.50 -8.91
C VAL A 655 -16.65 0.50 -8.65
N LEU A 656 -17.07 -0.20 -7.59
CA LEU A 656 -18.46 -0.37 -7.21
C LEU A 656 -18.72 0.36 -5.90
N SER A 657 -19.50 1.43 -5.92
CA SER A 657 -19.95 2.11 -4.71
C SER A 657 -21.35 1.65 -4.31
N LEU A 658 -21.51 1.24 -3.05
CA LEU A 658 -22.76 0.77 -2.47
C LEU A 658 -23.18 1.69 -1.32
N ARG A 659 -24.49 1.91 -1.19
CA ARG A 659 -25.10 2.60 -0.04
C ARG A 659 -25.09 1.71 1.20
N SER A 660 -25.39 0.43 1.02
CA SER A 660 -25.35 -0.61 2.05
C SER A 660 -25.14 -1.97 1.39
N LEU A 661 -24.47 -2.90 2.09
CA LEU A 661 -24.45 -4.31 1.67
C LEU A 661 -25.80 -5.01 1.91
N ALA A 662 -26.68 -4.43 2.74
CA ALA A 662 -28.00 -4.99 2.99
C ALA A 662 -28.87 -5.01 1.71
N ASP A 663 -28.65 -4.04 0.83
CA ASP A 663 -29.40 -3.90 -0.43
C ASP A 663 -28.97 -4.92 -1.50
N VAL A 664 -27.82 -5.59 -1.31
CA VAL A 664 -27.35 -6.67 -2.18
C VAL A 664 -28.04 -7.98 -1.76
N PRO A 665 -28.48 -8.84 -2.71
CA PRO A 665 -29.07 -10.14 -2.40
C PRO A 665 -28.20 -10.96 -1.44
N GLU A 666 -28.81 -11.56 -0.42
CA GLU A 666 -28.10 -12.19 0.71
C GLU A 666 -27.05 -13.22 0.27
N HIS A 667 -27.39 -14.06 -0.70
CA HIS A 667 -26.52 -15.10 -1.23
C HIS A 667 -25.30 -14.54 -2.01
N LEU A 668 -25.29 -13.26 -2.38
CA LEU A 668 -24.19 -12.61 -3.14
C LEU A 668 -23.26 -11.77 -2.27
N ARG A 669 -23.62 -11.45 -1.03
CA ARG A 669 -22.88 -10.50 -0.19
C ARG A 669 -21.44 -10.95 0.09
N GLN A 670 -21.28 -12.18 0.58
CA GLN A 670 -19.96 -12.78 0.83
C GLN A 670 -19.21 -13.04 -0.49
N PRO A 671 -19.82 -13.65 -1.53
CA PRO A 671 -19.17 -13.79 -2.84
C PRO A 671 -18.68 -12.49 -3.46
N LEU A 672 -19.43 -11.39 -3.33
CA LEU A 672 -19.05 -10.08 -3.85
C LEU A 672 -17.77 -9.55 -3.17
N ILE A 673 -17.71 -9.61 -1.84
CA ILE A 673 -16.53 -9.19 -1.08
C ILE A 673 -15.31 -10.04 -1.48
N ALA A 674 -15.49 -11.34 -1.65
CA ALA A 674 -14.42 -12.27 -2.04
C ALA A 674 -14.00 -12.15 -3.52
N ALA A 675 -14.88 -11.65 -4.40
CA ALA A 675 -14.59 -11.49 -5.82
C ALA A 675 -13.69 -10.28 -6.12
N VAL A 676 -13.60 -9.35 -5.18
CA VAL A 676 -12.89 -8.07 -5.32
C VAL A 676 -11.67 -8.04 -4.39
N GLY A 677 -10.55 -7.53 -4.89
CA GLY A 677 -9.30 -7.46 -4.14
C GLY A 677 -9.11 -6.20 -3.30
N CYS A 678 -9.81 -5.11 -3.62
CA CYS A 678 -9.74 -3.86 -2.85
C CYS A 678 -11.09 -3.53 -2.19
N HIS A 679 -11.03 -3.05 -0.95
CA HIS A 679 -12.22 -2.71 -0.16
C HIS A 679 -12.04 -1.35 0.52
N ALA A 680 -13.11 -0.56 0.55
CA ALA A 680 -13.18 0.68 1.30
C ALA A 680 -14.46 0.71 2.15
N ALA A 681 -14.31 0.70 3.48
CA ALA A 681 -15.40 0.85 4.43
C ALA A 681 -15.43 2.28 4.98
N PHE A 682 -16.48 3.03 4.67
CA PHE A 682 -16.65 4.41 5.11
C PHE A 682 -17.26 4.49 6.52
N SER A 683 -17.10 5.63 7.18
CA SER A 683 -17.79 5.92 8.44
C SER A 683 -19.31 5.77 8.31
N GLY A 684 -19.93 5.12 9.31
CA GLY A 684 -21.39 4.97 9.39
C GLY A 684 -21.95 3.68 8.81
N ILE A 685 -21.10 2.69 8.49
CA ILE A 685 -21.57 1.32 8.24
C ILE A 685 -22.12 0.67 9.51
N THR A 686 -23.01 -0.30 9.34
CA THR A 686 -23.59 -1.06 10.45
C THR A 686 -22.58 -2.06 11.03
N THR A 687 -22.81 -2.52 12.26
CA THR A 687 -21.98 -3.57 12.88
C THR A 687 -22.03 -4.88 12.10
N TRP A 688 -23.18 -5.22 11.52
CA TRP A 688 -23.32 -6.41 10.68
C TRP A 688 -22.50 -6.31 9.38
N GLU A 689 -22.50 -5.15 8.71
CA GLU A 689 -21.62 -4.89 7.56
C GLU A 689 -20.15 -4.93 7.97
N GLY A 690 -19.82 -4.34 9.13
CA GLY A 690 -18.49 -4.39 9.73
C GLY A 690 -18.01 -5.81 9.98
N ALA A 691 -18.89 -6.73 10.37
CA ALA A 691 -18.55 -8.13 10.59
C ALA A 691 -18.13 -8.84 9.28
N LEU A 692 -18.77 -8.53 8.15
CA LEU A 692 -18.38 -9.06 6.85
C LEU A 692 -16.99 -8.59 6.42
N PHE A 693 -16.66 -7.31 6.65
CA PHE A 693 -15.33 -6.77 6.39
C PHE A 693 -14.26 -7.33 7.34
N ALA A 694 -14.57 -7.43 8.64
CA ALA A 694 -13.68 -8.03 9.63
C ALA A 694 -13.32 -9.47 9.26
N GLN A 695 -14.31 -10.25 8.83
CA GLN A 695 -14.10 -11.63 8.33
C GLN A 695 -13.22 -11.65 7.08
N ALA A 696 -13.44 -10.74 6.12
CA ALA A 696 -12.68 -10.69 4.87
C ALA A 696 -11.22 -10.25 5.06
N TRP A 697 -10.95 -9.35 6.00
CA TRP A 697 -9.60 -8.86 6.28
C TRP A 697 -8.82 -9.76 7.24
N GLY A 698 -9.51 -10.66 7.94
CA GLY A 698 -8.92 -11.65 8.83
C GLY A 698 -8.30 -11.06 10.10
N THR A 699 -7.46 -11.89 10.70
CA THR A 699 -6.84 -11.68 12.01
C THR A 699 -5.35 -11.36 11.91
N GLU A 700 -4.83 -10.71 12.93
CA GLU A 700 -3.41 -10.42 13.10
C GLU A 700 -2.96 -10.84 14.50
N TRP A 701 -1.74 -11.36 14.59
CA TRP A 701 -1.10 -11.70 15.86
C TRP A 701 -0.63 -10.41 16.54
N VAL A 702 -1.35 -10.00 17.58
CA VAL A 702 -0.98 -8.82 18.37
C VAL A 702 -0.37 -9.27 19.69
N GLU A 703 0.84 -8.79 19.99
CA GLU A 703 1.49 -8.97 21.28
C GLU A 703 0.75 -8.15 22.35
N THR A 704 -0.15 -8.79 23.07
CA THR A 704 -0.84 -8.18 24.20
C THR A 704 0.06 -8.28 25.42
N THR A 705 0.48 -7.13 25.92
CA THR A 705 1.27 -7.05 27.15
C THR A 705 0.33 -6.95 28.34
N GLU A 706 0.17 -8.04 29.09
CA GLU A 706 -0.52 -8.01 30.38
C GLU A 706 0.49 -7.62 31.46
N VAL A 707 0.31 -6.43 32.04
CA VAL A 707 1.14 -5.95 33.15
C VAL A 707 0.44 -6.34 34.46
N ALA A 708 0.78 -7.51 34.97
CA ALA A 708 0.31 -7.94 36.29
C ALA A 708 1.24 -7.35 37.37
N LYS A 709 0.79 -6.31 38.07
CA LYS A 709 1.54 -5.71 39.18
C LYS A 709 1.46 -6.61 40.42
N HIS A 710 2.51 -7.40 40.66
CA HIS A 710 2.64 -8.18 41.89
C HIS A 710 3.57 -7.44 42.87
N THR A 711 3.04 -7.05 44.02
CA THR A 711 3.85 -6.53 45.14
C THR A 711 4.57 -7.71 45.80
N VAL A 712 5.86 -7.86 45.52
CA VAL A 712 6.69 -8.90 46.15
C VAL A 712 7.02 -8.48 47.57
N PHE A 713 6.34 -9.06 48.57
CA PHE A 713 6.82 -9.07 49.95
C PHE A 713 7.98 -10.07 50.07
N ALA A 714 9.22 -9.60 49.87
CA ALA A 714 10.40 -10.41 50.09
C ALA A 714 10.71 -10.52 51.61
N ASN A 715 10.48 -11.70 52.18
CA ASN A 715 10.71 -12.01 53.60
C ASN A 715 12.15 -12.48 53.93
N GLN A 716 13.14 -12.14 53.10
CA GLN A 716 14.54 -12.54 53.32
C GLN A 716 15.48 -11.34 53.57
N PRO A 717 16.36 -11.41 54.59
CA PRO A 717 17.16 -10.27 55.06
C PRO A 717 18.27 -9.85 54.08
N LEU A 718 18.84 -10.78 53.31
CA LEU A 718 19.93 -10.48 52.37
C LEU A 718 19.46 -9.67 51.14
N THR A 719 18.24 -9.93 50.66
CA THR A 719 17.62 -9.21 49.54
C THR A 719 17.31 -7.76 49.89
N ARG A 720 16.96 -7.45 51.14
CA ARG A 720 16.71 -6.05 51.58
C ARG A 720 17.96 -5.18 51.48
N LEU A 721 19.14 -5.73 51.74
CA LEU A 721 20.39 -4.98 51.70
C LEU A 721 20.80 -4.62 50.27
N ILE A 722 20.63 -5.56 49.33
CA ILE A 722 20.87 -5.35 47.90
C ILE A 722 19.85 -4.35 47.31
N HIS A 723 18.58 -4.45 47.74
CA HIS A 723 17.54 -3.49 47.33
C HIS A 723 17.76 -2.09 47.93
N ALA A 724 18.31 -1.97 49.14
CA ALA A 724 18.62 -0.68 49.75
C ALA A 724 19.76 0.06 49.03
N VAL A 725 20.85 -0.66 48.71
CA VAL A 725 22.02 -0.08 48.00
C VAL A 725 21.65 0.34 46.58
N ARG A 726 20.79 -0.42 45.89
CA ARG A 726 20.32 -0.06 44.54
C ARG A 726 19.28 1.06 44.52
N LYS A 727 18.40 1.12 45.55
CA LYS A 727 17.38 2.19 45.70
C LYS A 727 18.01 3.57 45.92
N LEU A 728 19.16 3.62 46.62
CA LEU A 728 19.95 4.84 46.81
C LEU A 728 20.56 5.39 45.51
N GLY A 729 20.76 4.54 44.48
CA GLY A 729 21.32 4.97 43.19
C GLY A 729 20.31 5.44 42.14
N THR A 730 19.06 4.95 42.17
CA THR A 730 18.10 5.16 41.06
C THR A 730 16.76 5.82 41.43
N GLY A 731 16.51 6.14 42.70
CA GLY A 731 15.43 7.04 43.12
C GLY A 731 13.97 6.64 42.81
N LYS A 732 13.70 5.44 42.26
CA LYS A 732 12.33 4.94 42.00
C LYS A 732 12.05 3.65 42.79
N PRO A 733 10.88 3.52 43.46
CA PRO A 733 10.48 2.29 44.13
C PRO A 733 10.19 1.16 43.13
N VAL A 734 10.58 -0.06 43.49
CA VAL A 734 10.48 -1.27 42.66
C VAL A 734 9.06 -1.83 42.73
N THR A 735 8.24 -1.60 41.70
CA THR A 735 7.21 -2.58 41.32
C THR A 735 7.87 -3.52 40.31
N THR A 736 7.96 -4.81 40.62
CA THR A 736 8.24 -5.84 39.62
C THR A 736 6.97 -5.98 38.79
N ASP A 737 6.91 -5.24 37.69
CA ASP A 737 5.90 -5.42 36.67
C ASP A 737 6.18 -6.79 36.03
N ALA A 738 5.33 -7.79 36.33
CA ALA A 738 5.35 -9.04 35.60
C ALA A 738 4.68 -8.75 34.25
N VAL A 739 5.52 -8.44 33.26
CA VAL A 739 5.13 -8.17 31.88
C VAL A 739 5.01 -9.52 31.19
N THR A 740 3.81 -10.10 31.19
CA THR A 740 3.53 -11.29 30.38
C THR A 740 3.09 -10.82 29.00
N VAL A 741 3.99 -10.97 28.02
CA VAL A 741 3.66 -10.76 26.61
C VAL A 741 2.97 -12.01 26.11
N ARG A 742 1.67 -11.92 25.80
CA ARG A 742 0.90 -12.99 25.20
C ARG A 742 0.58 -12.60 23.76
N GLN A 743 0.98 -13.43 22.81
CA GLN A 743 0.51 -13.29 21.43
C GLN A 743 -0.94 -13.76 21.37
N VAL A 744 -1.83 -12.84 21.01
CA VAL A 744 -3.27 -13.11 20.83
C VAL A 744 -3.61 -12.76 19.41
N GLU A 745 -4.24 -13.71 18.72
CA GLU A 745 -4.84 -13.48 17.42
C GLU A 745 -6.07 -12.58 17.60
N ARG A 746 -6.04 -11.37 17.04
CA ARG A 746 -7.15 -10.41 17.08
C ARG A 746 -7.54 -10.04 15.66
N GLU A 747 -8.84 -9.83 15.43
CA GLU A 747 -9.31 -9.23 14.19
C GLU A 747 -8.54 -7.93 13.94
N ARG A 748 -8.13 -7.70 12.68
CA ARG A 748 -7.44 -6.45 12.35
C ARG A 748 -8.33 -5.30 12.77
N TRP A 749 -9.54 -5.22 12.22
CA TRP A 749 -10.62 -4.32 12.64
C TRP A 749 -11.77 -5.14 13.20
N SER A 750 -12.28 -4.78 14.38
CA SER A 750 -13.53 -5.39 14.86
C SER A 750 -14.76 -4.77 14.19
N ALA A 751 -15.84 -5.54 14.13
CA ALA A 751 -17.13 -5.07 13.60
C ALA A 751 -17.62 -3.77 14.28
N SER A 752 -17.47 -3.68 15.60
CA SER A 752 -17.85 -2.51 16.39
C SER A 752 -16.94 -1.31 16.14
N GLU A 753 -15.63 -1.53 15.97
CA GLU A 753 -14.69 -0.47 15.60
C GLU A 753 -15.00 0.11 14.23
N LEU A 754 -15.41 -0.71 13.27
CA LEU A 754 -15.79 -0.24 11.93
C LEU A 754 -17.07 0.59 11.96
N ALA A 755 -18.06 0.17 12.75
CA ALA A 755 -19.33 0.86 12.85
C ALA A 755 -19.25 2.18 13.64
N HIS A 756 -18.44 2.22 14.71
CA HIS A 756 -18.45 3.34 15.67
C HIS A 756 -17.11 4.05 15.84
N GLY A 757 -15.99 3.42 15.44
CA GLY A 757 -14.64 3.96 15.62
C GLY A 757 -14.09 4.73 14.41
N VAL A 758 -14.70 4.61 13.23
CA VAL A 758 -14.26 5.31 12.01
C VAL A 758 -14.80 6.75 12.02
N PRO A 759 -13.95 7.78 12.10
CA PRO A 759 -14.41 9.17 12.16
C PRO A 759 -15.05 9.62 10.85
N ALA A 760 -15.97 10.58 10.94
CA ALA A 760 -16.61 11.15 9.76
C ALA A 760 -15.56 11.64 8.76
N GLY A 761 -15.73 11.21 7.51
CA GLY A 761 -14.83 11.60 6.43
C GLY A 761 -13.54 10.80 6.31
N HIS A 762 -13.40 9.75 7.12
CA HIS A 762 -12.38 8.73 6.95
C HIS A 762 -13.00 7.48 6.33
N ALA A 763 -12.14 6.64 5.78
CA ALA A 763 -12.48 5.29 5.39
C ALA A 763 -11.36 4.34 5.80
N VAL A 764 -11.71 3.09 6.08
CA VAL A 764 -10.75 2.00 6.19
C VAL A 764 -10.54 1.41 4.81
N LEU A 765 -9.31 1.49 4.32
CA LEU A 765 -8.94 1.08 2.97
C LEU A 765 -8.01 -0.13 3.03
N SER A 766 -8.38 -1.18 2.30
CA SER A 766 -7.60 -2.39 2.08
C SER A 766 -7.36 -2.52 0.58
N LEU A 767 -6.10 -2.62 0.16
CA LEU A 767 -5.74 -2.65 -1.26
C LEU A 767 -4.94 -3.91 -1.58
N SER A 768 -5.19 -4.50 -2.75
CA SER A 768 -4.34 -5.52 -3.31
C SER A 768 -4.00 -5.18 -4.76
N SER A 769 -2.76 -5.40 -5.14
CA SER A 769 -2.31 -5.19 -6.52
C SER A 769 -2.49 -6.46 -7.35
N VAL A 770 -2.59 -6.28 -8.66
CA VAL A 770 -2.61 -7.42 -9.62
C VAL A 770 -1.35 -8.30 -9.51
N ARG A 771 -0.24 -7.77 -8.96
CA ARG A 771 1.01 -8.51 -8.70
C ARG A 771 0.95 -9.38 -7.44
N GLY A 772 -0.13 -9.32 -6.67
CA GLY A 772 -0.29 -10.09 -5.43
C GLY A 772 0.28 -9.39 -4.19
N GLU A 773 0.74 -8.15 -4.31
CA GLU A 773 1.11 -7.33 -3.15
C GLU A 773 -0.16 -6.85 -2.44
N HIS A 774 -0.09 -6.72 -1.12
CA HIS A 774 -1.26 -6.37 -0.31
C HIS A 774 -0.91 -5.30 0.73
N ALA A 775 -1.76 -4.29 0.82
CA ALA A 775 -1.75 -3.29 1.87
C ALA A 775 -2.83 -3.65 2.90
N PRO A 776 -2.47 -3.74 4.20
CA PRO A 776 -3.43 -4.06 5.25
C PRO A 776 -4.58 -3.03 5.30
N PRO A 777 -5.72 -3.36 5.94
CA PRO A 777 -6.82 -2.42 6.11
C PRO A 777 -6.39 -1.27 7.05
N LEU A 778 -6.17 -0.08 6.49
CA LEU A 778 -5.67 1.09 7.21
C LEU A 778 -6.67 2.24 7.17
N LEU A 779 -6.69 3.03 8.25
CA LEU A 779 -7.53 4.22 8.34
C LEU A 779 -6.92 5.35 7.49
N VAL A 780 -7.71 5.89 6.57
CA VAL A 780 -7.34 6.99 5.68
C VAL A 780 -8.23 8.20 5.96
N ASP A 781 -7.64 9.36 6.20
CA ASP A 781 -8.33 10.65 6.16
C ASP A 781 -8.48 11.09 4.71
N LEU A 782 -9.73 11.17 4.24
CA LEU A 782 -10.07 11.54 2.86
C LEU A 782 -10.30 13.04 2.68
N ARG A 783 -10.04 13.87 3.71
CA ARG A 783 -10.23 15.33 3.64
C ARG A 783 -9.02 16.08 3.09
N GLY A 784 -7.84 15.45 3.02
CA GLY A 784 -6.61 16.02 2.45
C GLY A 784 -5.44 16.09 3.43
#